data_AF-A0AAE5YHH1-F1
#
_entry.id   AF-A0AAE5YHH1-F1
#
_cell.length_a   1.000
_cell.length_b   1.000
_cell.length_c   1.000
_cell.angle_alpha   90.00
_cell.angle_beta   90.00
_cell.angle_gamma   90.00
#
_symmetry.space_group_name_H-M   'P 1'
#
loop_
_entity.id
_entity.type
_entity.pdbx_description
1 polymer ?
#
loop_
_entity_poly.entity_id
_entity_poly.type
_entity_poly.pdbx_seq_one_letter_code
_entity_poly.pdbx_strand_id
1 'polypeptide(L)'
;MENNIEQFITKIKKGLDSFKGQLYDYQNYNCEMASFANMIKNYDVDGMIKFWNDKQNYNYFELQHPIYNNIKTKAVYSIQHLGHNYVFFADETNEYIWCGIQGFDVFNYFIVEDTFYTVVRQDWRKLDLQFIGNTLSYELLKYKEIDFGFTFDPILPLTHFFDSNLVYIYSIIVKKFVQNVPSYFIPKHVQLTDEKLVFLRPIIIMAEITNYHLKPIEKLIKRFAKGVYNDALSDSNKFLSDEKKYDLTLWLGLTYRNGVKTWLNQVEASINIIQKLQKTFKNIRVYVDGLKERENILGLGDSAGYNNSSYEYADCLFKQIANNLNAVDIINLNNCTVREAICICSKVDIAIADVGAGSFIPFLFCQKPTIMYGNHNYIKYSARHYPDENTRIVKKEYSMSIGVYSGGWDDRNYCISWEHIYNLAVELLEQSKQQGKIQIPNKMEFLNVTSVELLVKQYELKQELKTKLPNLHLDEEILKFFSEKELNHSKTIILLTKENNEKDKHLKDKNEELKQLENTIQSLPIKKQQLEIFNLEQDLINKKLQTKQLFKKLDYKMFISDMVVIYPNSAKQKIQNQLSYKLGQAMIINSKSLLGYLRMPFVLSYIKDKHHQEQKIYKEKIKKDPSLAFPPLESYPDYQEALKEKECFTYRLGQALLEASKEWYKGGYIKLLFEIRKLKKEIKEKK
;
A
#
# COMPACT_ATOMS: atom_id res chain seq x y z
N MET A 1 -14.58 -14.85 -58.97
CA MET A 1 -14.11 -13.74 -58.11
C MET A 1 -15.20 -13.52 -57.09
N GLU A 2 -14.92 -13.74 -55.81
CA GLU A 2 -15.90 -13.47 -54.73
C GLU A 2 -16.23 -11.97 -54.73
N ASN A 3 -17.51 -11.65 -54.54
CA ASN A 3 -18.00 -10.28 -54.46
C ASN A 3 -17.36 -9.56 -53.25
N ASN A 4 -17.04 -8.25 -53.33
CA ASN A 4 -16.47 -7.48 -52.22
C ASN A 4 -17.26 -7.64 -50.91
N ILE A 5 -18.58 -7.74 -50.99
CA ILE A 5 -19.45 -8.01 -49.83
C ILE A 5 -19.17 -9.40 -49.21
N GLU A 6 -19.01 -10.44 -50.01
CA GLU A 6 -18.73 -11.80 -49.52
C GLU A 6 -17.35 -11.90 -48.87
N GLN A 7 -16.36 -11.21 -49.44
CA GLN A 7 -15.03 -11.09 -48.84
C GLN A 7 -15.09 -10.37 -47.50
N PHE A 8 -15.85 -9.27 -47.43
CA PHE A 8 -16.05 -8.50 -46.20
C PHE A 8 -16.71 -9.35 -45.10
N ILE A 9 -17.79 -10.08 -45.42
CA ILE A 9 -18.45 -11.01 -44.50
C ILE A 9 -17.49 -12.11 -44.02
N THR A 10 -16.77 -12.74 -44.95
CA THR A 10 -15.81 -13.81 -44.63
C THR A 10 -14.74 -13.33 -43.67
N LYS A 11 -14.33 -12.06 -43.78
CA LYS A 11 -13.37 -11.46 -42.87
C LYS A 11 -13.96 -11.17 -41.49
N ILE A 12 -15.15 -10.57 -41.41
CA ILE A 12 -15.85 -10.35 -40.13
C ILE A 12 -16.03 -11.68 -39.37
N LYS A 13 -16.36 -12.77 -40.06
CA LYS A 13 -16.47 -14.13 -39.48
C LYS A 13 -15.19 -14.64 -38.82
N LYS A 14 -14.01 -14.19 -39.25
CA LYS A 14 -12.72 -14.55 -38.64
C LYS A 14 -12.46 -13.81 -37.32
N GLY A 15 -13.29 -12.83 -36.96
CA GLY A 15 -13.17 -12.07 -35.73
C GLY A 15 -12.24 -10.86 -35.82
N LEU A 16 -12.09 -10.17 -34.69
CA LEU A 16 -11.37 -8.90 -34.59
C LEU A 16 -9.89 -9.00 -34.97
N ASP A 17 -9.22 -10.09 -34.58
CA ASP A 17 -7.79 -10.32 -34.85
C ASP A 17 -7.46 -10.45 -36.34
N SER A 18 -8.46 -10.60 -37.20
CA SER A 18 -8.27 -10.63 -38.66
C SER A 18 -8.08 -9.25 -39.30
N PHE A 19 -8.26 -8.17 -38.54
CA PHE A 19 -8.15 -6.78 -38.99
C PHE A 19 -6.91 -6.09 -38.45
N LYS A 20 -6.35 -5.16 -39.22
CA LYS A 20 -5.32 -4.23 -38.74
C LYS A 20 -6.00 -3.17 -37.86
N GLY A 21 -5.62 -3.07 -36.59
CA GLY A 21 -6.13 -2.01 -35.72
C GLY A 21 -5.44 -0.68 -36.00
N GLN A 22 -6.22 0.39 -36.24
CA GLN A 22 -5.69 1.73 -36.50
C GLN A 22 -6.51 2.82 -35.79
N LEU A 23 -5.85 3.89 -35.34
CA LEU A 23 -6.54 5.11 -34.90
C LEU A 23 -6.89 5.96 -36.13
N TYR A 24 -8.14 6.44 -36.20
CA TYR A 24 -8.62 7.21 -37.35
C TYR A 24 -8.00 8.60 -37.40
N ASP A 25 -7.29 8.89 -38.49
CA ASP A 25 -6.67 10.19 -38.75
C ASP A 25 -7.66 11.15 -39.42
N TYR A 26 -8.71 11.51 -38.67
CA TYR A 26 -9.83 12.31 -39.16
C TYR A 26 -9.46 13.68 -39.76
N GLN A 27 -8.26 14.22 -39.47
CA GLN A 27 -7.82 15.51 -40.03
C GLN A 27 -7.55 15.44 -41.54
N ASN A 28 -7.30 14.24 -42.06
CA ASN A 28 -6.99 13.99 -43.47
C ASN A 28 -8.22 13.67 -44.33
N TYR A 29 -9.43 13.70 -43.76
CA TYR A 29 -10.67 13.36 -44.43
C TYR A 29 -11.70 14.48 -44.34
N ASN A 30 -12.51 14.63 -45.38
CA ASN A 30 -13.61 15.59 -45.45
C ASN A 30 -14.95 14.84 -45.60
N CYS A 31 -15.40 14.21 -44.51
CA CYS A 31 -16.64 13.45 -44.45
C CYS A 31 -17.33 13.59 -43.08
N GLU A 32 -18.53 13.02 -42.95
CA GLU A 32 -19.29 13.05 -41.71
C GLU A 32 -18.56 12.30 -40.58
N MET A 33 -17.89 11.18 -40.86
CA MET A 33 -17.11 10.43 -39.85
C MET A 33 -15.98 11.28 -39.25
N ALA A 34 -15.29 12.06 -40.10
CA ALA A 34 -14.26 12.99 -39.65
C ALA A 34 -14.84 14.15 -38.82
N SER A 35 -16.01 14.64 -39.22
CA SER A 35 -16.75 15.66 -38.48
C SER A 35 -17.18 15.15 -37.10
N PHE A 36 -17.65 13.90 -37.00
CA PHE A 36 -17.96 13.25 -35.72
C PHE A 36 -16.73 13.18 -34.82
N ALA A 37 -15.58 12.71 -35.34
CA ALA A 37 -14.35 12.64 -34.56
C ALA A 37 -13.93 14.02 -34.00
N ASN A 38 -14.06 15.08 -34.80
CA ASN A 38 -13.79 16.44 -34.36
C ASN A 38 -14.77 16.92 -33.27
N MET A 39 -16.07 16.70 -33.47
CA MET A 39 -17.10 17.08 -32.48
C MET A 39 -16.93 16.30 -31.17
N ILE A 40 -16.57 15.01 -31.23
CA ILE A 40 -16.29 14.17 -30.05
C ILE A 40 -15.11 14.73 -29.26
N LYS A 41 -14.01 15.07 -29.93
CA LYS A 41 -12.81 15.62 -29.25
C LYS A 41 -13.05 16.98 -28.60
N ASN A 42 -13.91 17.80 -29.20
CA ASN A 42 -14.22 19.14 -28.73
C ASN A 42 -15.45 19.22 -27.82
N TYR A 43 -16.11 18.08 -27.53
CA TYR A 43 -17.38 18.02 -26.78
C TYR A 43 -18.48 18.93 -27.38
N ASP A 44 -18.56 18.99 -28.71
CA ASP A 44 -19.57 19.78 -29.44
C ASP A 44 -20.93 19.05 -29.46
N VAL A 45 -21.67 19.18 -28.36
CA VAL A 45 -23.00 18.59 -28.19
C VAL A 45 -24.02 19.23 -29.13
N ASP A 46 -23.99 20.56 -29.29
CA ASP A 46 -24.99 21.29 -30.08
C ASP A 46 -24.85 20.98 -31.58
N GLY A 47 -23.62 20.86 -32.09
CA GLY A 47 -23.36 20.44 -33.47
C GLY A 47 -23.91 19.04 -33.78
N MET A 48 -23.77 18.09 -32.84
CA MET A 48 -24.31 16.75 -33.01
C MET A 48 -25.83 16.67 -32.85
N ILE A 49 -26.44 17.47 -31.95
CA ILE A 49 -27.90 17.63 -31.89
C ILE A 49 -28.42 18.11 -33.25
N LYS A 50 -27.76 19.12 -33.82
CA LYS A 50 -28.12 19.65 -35.14
C LYS A 50 -28.02 18.57 -36.21
N PHE A 51 -26.93 17.81 -36.25
CA PHE A 51 -26.78 16.68 -37.17
C PHE A 51 -27.96 15.72 -37.11
N TRP A 52 -28.35 15.26 -35.92
CA TRP A 52 -29.47 14.33 -35.77
C TRP A 52 -30.82 14.95 -36.15
N ASN A 53 -31.06 16.22 -35.85
CA ASN A 53 -32.28 16.92 -36.25
C ASN A 53 -32.37 17.08 -37.78
N ASP A 54 -31.26 17.40 -38.43
CA ASP A 54 -31.19 17.58 -39.87
C ASP A 54 -31.34 16.23 -40.59
N LYS A 55 -30.71 15.18 -40.07
CA LYS A 55 -30.64 13.87 -40.73
C LYS A 55 -31.99 13.17 -40.84
N GLN A 56 -32.90 13.41 -39.89
CA GLN A 56 -34.24 12.84 -39.88
C GLN A 56 -35.14 13.34 -41.02
N ASN A 57 -34.77 14.41 -41.74
CA ASN A 57 -35.56 14.92 -42.87
C ASN A 57 -35.36 14.10 -44.16
N TYR A 58 -34.45 13.11 -44.14
CA TYR A 58 -34.18 12.23 -45.27
C TYR A 58 -34.83 10.85 -45.04
N ASN A 59 -35.24 10.20 -46.13
CA ASN A 59 -35.74 8.82 -46.06
C ASN A 59 -34.62 7.84 -45.74
N TYR A 60 -33.42 8.05 -46.28
CA TYR A 60 -32.31 7.10 -46.15
C TYR A 60 -31.17 7.67 -45.31
N PHE A 61 -30.53 6.81 -44.49
CA PHE A 61 -29.36 7.21 -43.73
C PHE A 61 -28.09 7.16 -44.60
N GLU A 62 -27.87 8.21 -45.40
CA GLU A 62 -26.70 8.36 -46.29
C GLU A 62 -25.50 8.98 -45.56
N LEU A 63 -24.29 8.47 -45.76
CA LEU A 63 -23.03 9.12 -45.35
C LEU A 63 -21.99 8.98 -46.46
N GLN A 64 -21.04 9.90 -46.54
CA GLN A 64 -19.85 9.68 -47.36
C GLN A 64 -19.03 8.54 -46.76
N HIS A 65 -18.40 7.75 -47.64
CA HIS A 65 -17.52 6.69 -47.21
C HIS A 65 -16.35 7.28 -46.39
N PRO A 66 -15.99 6.69 -45.22
CA PRO A 66 -15.06 7.33 -44.27
C PRO A 66 -13.63 7.48 -44.79
N ILE A 67 -13.22 6.64 -45.74
CA ILE A 67 -11.93 6.70 -46.44
C ILE A 67 -12.06 7.34 -47.84
N TYR A 68 -12.89 6.79 -48.71
CA TYR A 68 -13.18 7.33 -50.05
C TYR A 68 -14.28 8.41 -50.04
N ASN A 69 -13.99 9.63 -49.58
CA ASN A 69 -15.02 10.64 -49.29
C ASN A 69 -15.87 11.07 -50.51
N ASN A 70 -15.40 10.84 -51.73
CA ASN A 70 -16.18 11.06 -52.96
C ASN A 70 -17.29 10.02 -53.19
N ILE A 71 -17.26 8.89 -52.49
CA ILE A 71 -18.25 7.82 -52.59
C ILE A 71 -19.35 8.04 -51.56
N LYS A 72 -20.60 8.02 -52.03
CA LYS A 72 -21.79 8.07 -51.19
C LYS A 72 -22.24 6.67 -50.85
N THR A 73 -22.59 6.44 -49.59
CA THR A 73 -23.06 5.15 -49.10
C THR A 73 -24.35 5.33 -48.32
N LYS A 74 -25.26 4.37 -48.40
CA LYS A 74 -26.49 4.33 -47.60
C LYS A 74 -26.39 3.19 -46.59
N ALA A 75 -26.93 3.41 -45.41
CA ALA A 75 -27.08 2.32 -44.45
C ALA A 75 -28.11 1.30 -44.99
N VAL A 76 -27.73 0.04 -45.02
CA VAL A 76 -28.53 -1.05 -45.64
C VAL A 76 -28.98 -2.09 -44.62
N TYR A 77 -28.28 -2.21 -43.50
CA TYR A 77 -28.59 -3.17 -42.46
C TYR A 77 -28.03 -2.70 -41.11
N SER A 78 -28.71 -3.05 -40.03
CA SER A 78 -28.22 -2.84 -38.67
C SER A 78 -28.53 -4.04 -37.79
N ILE A 79 -27.63 -4.34 -36.85
CA ILE A 79 -27.84 -5.39 -35.85
C ILE A 79 -27.20 -4.96 -34.53
N GLN A 80 -27.87 -5.29 -33.41
CA GLN A 80 -27.36 -5.03 -32.07
C GLN A 80 -26.77 -6.30 -31.45
N HIS A 81 -25.61 -6.17 -30.79
CA HIS A 81 -25.00 -7.27 -30.02
C HIS A 81 -24.06 -6.72 -28.94
N LEU A 82 -24.15 -7.27 -27.73
CA LEU A 82 -23.30 -6.94 -26.58
C LEU A 82 -23.10 -5.44 -26.34
N GLY A 83 -24.18 -4.65 -26.34
CA GLY A 83 -24.10 -3.22 -26.06
C GLY A 83 -23.80 -2.33 -27.27
N HIS A 84 -23.52 -2.91 -28.44
CA HIS A 84 -23.13 -2.19 -29.65
C HIS A 84 -24.20 -2.30 -30.74
N ASN A 85 -24.31 -1.27 -31.57
CA ASN A 85 -25.11 -1.30 -32.80
C ASN A 85 -24.18 -1.26 -34.03
N TYR A 86 -24.23 -2.29 -34.85
CA TYR A 86 -23.42 -2.43 -36.06
C TYR A 86 -24.27 -1.99 -37.23
N VAL A 87 -23.87 -0.92 -37.91
CA VAL A 87 -24.60 -0.32 -39.04
C VAL A 87 -23.75 -0.50 -40.29
N PHE A 88 -24.27 -1.25 -41.25
CA PHE A 88 -23.61 -1.55 -42.50
C PHE A 88 -24.04 -0.59 -43.59
N PHE A 89 -23.08 -0.13 -44.36
CA PHE A 89 -23.24 0.84 -45.42
C PHE A 89 -22.73 0.26 -46.73
N ALA A 90 -23.47 0.50 -47.81
CA ALA A 90 -23.08 0.12 -49.15
C ALA A 90 -23.36 1.29 -50.11
N ASP A 91 -22.58 1.37 -51.18
CA ASP A 91 -22.83 2.26 -52.31
C ASP A 91 -23.64 1.53 -53.40
N GLU A 92 -24.10 2.27 -54.41
CA GLU A 92 -24.94 1.73 -55.49
C GLU A 92 -24.27 0.62 -56.32
N THR A 93 -22.94 0.60 -56.41
CA THR A 93 -22.20 -0.43 -57.15
C THR A 93 -21.94 -1.69 -56.32
N ASN A 94 -22.17 -1.65 -55.00
CA ASN A 94 -21.79 -2.68 -54.03
C ASN A 94 -20.27 -2.92 -53.92
N GLU A 95 -19.44 -2.00 -54.43
CA GLU A 95 -17.98 -2.13 -54.36
C GLU A 95 -17.41 -1.60 -53.04
N TYR A 96 -18.06 -0.61 -52.43
CA TYR A 96 -17.60 0.14 -51.26
C TYR A 96 -18.45 -0.11 -50.02
N ILE A 97 -18.36 -1.33 -49.49
CA ILE A 97 -19.00 -1.73 -48.23
C ILE A 97 -18.15 -1.35 -47.01
N TRP A 98 -18.81 -0.84 -45.97
CA TRP A 98 -18.20 -0.60 -44.67
C TRP A 98 -19.19 -0.78 -43.52
N CYS A 99 -18.68 -0.89 -42.29
CA CYS A 99 -19.50 -1.04 -41.08
C CYS A 99 -19.12 0.00 -40.05
N GLY A 100 -20.06 0.84 -39.62
CA GLY A 100 -19.92 1.73 -38.47
C GLY A 100 -20.45 1.05 -37.21
N ILE A 101 -19.71 1.13 -36.10
CA ILE A 101 -20.08 0.50 -34.83
C ILE A 101 -20.36 1.59 -33.79
N GLN A 102 -21.62 1.70 -33.38
CA GLN A 102 -22.06 2.64 -32.35
C GLN A 102 -21.92 2.00 -30.97
N GLY A 103 -21.29 2.72 -30.03
CA GLY A 103 -21.03 2.28 -28.66
C GLY A 103 -21.52 3.32 -27.64
N PHE A 104 -20.60 4.15 -27.13
CA PHE A 104 -20.88 5.30 -26.27
C PHE A 104 -20.83 6.65 -27.01
N ASP A 105 -20.16 6.70 -28.16
CA ASP A 105 -20.14 7.84 -29.07
C ASP A 105 -20.98 7.50 -30.32
N VAL A 106 -21.30 8.50 -31.16
CA VAL A 106 -22.09 8.32 -32.39
C VAL A 106 -21.59 7.15 -33.25
N PHE A 107 -20.26 7.01 -33.38
CA PHE A 107 -19.54 5.83 -33.83
C PHE A 107 -18.22 5.74 -33.05
N ASN A 108 -17.99 4.64 -32.34
CA ASN A 108 -16.72 4.37 -31.66
C ASN A 108 -15.69 3.77 -32.61
N TYR A 109 -16.18 2.97 -33.55
CA TYR A 109 -15.35 2.24 -34.50
C TYR A 109 -15.98 2.23 -35.89
N PHE A 110 -15.17 1.95 -36.91
CA PHE A 110 -15.67 1.49 -38.20
C PHE A 110 -14.70 0.51 -38.85
N ILE A 111 -15.20 -0.31 -39.75
CA ILE A 111 -14.46 -1.33 -40.47
C ILE A 111 -14.57 -1.05 -41.97
N VAL A 112 -13.43 -0.95 -42.64
CA VAL A 112 -13.28 -0.78 -44.09
C VAL A 112 -12.19 -1.75 -44.53
N GLU A 113 -12.46 -2.51 -45.59
CA GLU A 113 -11.49 -3.43 -46.19
C GLU A 113 -10.82 -4.35 -45.15
N ASP A 114 -9.52 -4.15 -44.90
CA ASP A 114 -8.71 -4.93 -43.99
C ASP A 114 -8.41 -4.27 -42.63
N THR A 115 -9.01 -3.12 -42.37
CA THR A 115 -8.65 -2.25 -41.24
C THR A 115 -9.84 -2.00 -40.32
N PHE A 116 -9.59 -2.12 -39.02
CA PHE A 116 -10.48 -1.79 -37.93
C PHE A 116 -10.05 -0.45 -37.33
N TYR A 117 -10.86 0.59 -37.53
CA TYR A 117 -10.56 1.93 -37.08
C TYR A 117 -11.22 2.23 -35.74
N THR A 118 -10.44 2.75 -34.80
CA THR A 118 -10.94 3.46 -33.62
C THR A 118 -11.09 4.93 -33.96
N VAL A 119 -12.28 5.53 -33.79
CA VAL A 119 -12.56 6.90 -34.23
C VAL A 119 -11.85 7.92 -33.34
N VAL A 120 -12.15 7.91 -32.03
CA VAL A 120 -11.48 8.78 -31.04
C VAL A 120 -10.96 7.98 -29.84
N ARG A 121 -11.77 7.07 -29.33
CA ARG A 121 -11.48 6.32 -28.10
C ARG A 121 -12.17 4.96 -28.12
N GLN A 122 -11.63 4.05 -27.32
CA GLN A 122 -12.15 2.71 -27.15
C GLN A 122 -13.37 2.69 -26.22
N ASP A 123 -14.30 1.82 -26.56
CA ASP A 123 -15.36 1.31 -25.71
C ASP A 123 -14.82 0.14 -24.87
N TRP A 124 -15.13 0.12 -23.56
CA TRP A 124 -14.67 -0.92 -22.66
C TRP A 124 -15.41 -2.26 -22.82
N ARG A 125 -16.54 -2.27 -23.54
CA ARG A 125 -17.35 -3.47 -23.78
C ARG A 125 -16.71 -4.35 -24.85
N LYS A 126 -16.86 -5.66 -24.71
CA LYS A 126 -16.34 -6.64 -25.66
C LYS A 126 -17.05 -6.53 -27.02
N LEU A 127 -16.27 -6.46 -28.10
CA LEU A 127 -16.75 -6.65 -29.47
C LEU A 127 -16.72 -8.13 -29.83
N ASP A 128 -17.75 -8.60 -30.52
CA ASP A 128 -17.87 -9.99 -30.95
C ASP A 128 -18.21 -10.04 -32.44
N LEU A 129 -17.20 -9.69 -33.25
CA LEU A 129 -17.32 -9.69 -34.71
C LEU A 129 -17.58 -11.09 -35.27
N GLN A 130 -17.14 -12.15 -34.59
CA GLN A 130 -17.38 -13.51 -35.06
C GLN A 130 -18.87 -13.86 -35.02
N PHE A 131 -19.56 -13.56 -33.90
CA PHE A 131 -21.01 -13.68 -33.84
C PHE A 131 -21.68 -12.87 -34.93
N ILE A 132 -21.31 -11.58 -35.06
CA ILE A 132 -21.88 -10.70 -36.08
C ILE A 132 -21.70 -11.31 -37.47
N GLY A 133 -20.49 -11.67 -37.87
CA GLY A 133 -20.18 -12.24 -39.18
C GLY A 133 -20.99 -13.49 -39.48
N ASN A 134 -21.25 -14.34 -38.48
CA ASN A 134 -22.06 -15.55 -38.64
C ASN A 134 -23.55 -15.25 -38.89
N THR A 135 -24.04 -14.07 -38.52
CA THR A 135 -25.41 -13.63 -38.81
C THR A 135 -25.57 -12.94 -40.16
N LEU A 136 -24.47 -12.56 -40.83
CA LEU A 136 -24.50 -11.79 -42.08
C LEU A 136 -24.66 -12.67 -43.32
N SER A 137 -25.30 -12.10 -44.34
CA SER A 137 -25.39 -12.67 -45.69
C SER A 137 -25.27 -11.56 -46.73
N TYR A 138 -24.94 -11.94 -47.97
CA TYR A 138 -24.86 -11.01 -49.10
C TYR A 138 -26.16 -10.19 -49.26
N GLU A 139 -27.31 -10.86 -49.18
CA GLU A 139 -28.64 -10.25 -49.34
C GLU A 139 -28.96 -9.18 -48.28
N LEU A 140 -28.40 -9.31 -47.07
CA LEU A 140 -28.58 -8.29 -46.04
C LEU A 140 -27.78 -7.03 -46.35
N LEU A 141 -26.58 -7.19 -46.90
CA LEU A 141 -25.58 -6.13 -47.06
C LEU A 141 -25.55 -5.50 -48.45
N LYS A 142 -26.18 -6.12 -49.45
CA LYS A 142 -26.30 -5.51 -50.77
C LYS A 142 -27.10 -4.20 -50.69
N TYR A 143 -26.73 -3.26 -51.54
CA TYR A 143 -27.35 -1.96 -51.70
C TYR A 143 -28.85 -2.11 -51.88
N LYS A 144 -29.58 -1.32 -51.10
CA LYS A 144 -31.02 -1.18 -51.16
C LYS A 144 -31.43 0.14 -50.53
N GLU A 145 -32.53 0.67 -51.01
CA GLU A 145 -33.16 1.82 -50.42
C GLU A 145 -34.09 1.37 -49.29
N ILE A 146 -33.62 1.55 -48.06
CA ILE A 146 -34.33 1.17 -46.85
C ILE A 146 -34.38 2.39 -45.92
N ASP A 147 -35.57 2.72 -45.42
CA ASP A 147 -35.74 3.82 -44.47
C ASP A 147 -35.04 3.47 -43.15
N PHE A 148 -34.76 4.50 -42.34
CA PHE A 148 -34.11 4.35 -41.05
C PHE A 148 -34.97 4.88 -39.90
N GLY A 149 -34.82 4.22 -38.75
CA GLY A 149 -35.40 4.62 -37.49
C GLY A 149 -34.35 4.73 -36.39
N PHE A 150 -34.83 4.99 -35.18
CA PHE A 150 -34.00 4.92 -33.98
C PHE A 150 -34.19 3.62 -33.22
N THR A 151 -33.21 3.21 -32.44
CA THR A 151 -33.37 2.12 -31.47
C THR A 151 -32.74 2.45 -30.14
N PHE A 152 -33.24 1.79 -29.11
CA PHE A 152 -32.56 1.63 -27.83
C PHE A 152 -31.90 0.25 -27.76
N ASP A 153 -31.01 0.09 -26.79
CA ASP A 153 -30.38 -1.19 -26.51
C ASP A 153 -31.19 -1.94 -25.44
N PRO A 154 -31.84 -3.07 -25.80
CA PRO A 154 -32.67 -3.80 -24.85
C PRO A 154 -31.84 -4.57 -23.83
N ILE A 155 -30.56 -4.84 -24.10
CA ILE A 155 -29.73 -5.70 -23.26
C ILE A 155 -29.08 -4.91 -22.13
N LEU A 156 -28.92 -3.58 -22.26
CA LEU A 156 -28.22 -2.76 -21.25
C LEU A 156 -28.95 -2.70 -19.89
N PRO A 157 -28.19 -2.64 -18.77
CA PRO A 157 -28.76 -2.40 -17.46
C PRO A 157 -29.29 -0.97 -17.35
N LEU A 158 -30.17 -0.74 -16.37
CA LEU A 158 -30.91 0.51 -16.17
C LEU A 158 -30.05 1.78 -16.34
N THR A 159 -28.89 1.85 -15.67
CA THR A 159 -27.97 3.00 -15.74
C THR A 159 -27.53 3.30 -17.17
N HIS A 160 -27.05 2.30 -17.91
CA HIS A 160 -26.55 2.49 -19.27
C HIS A 160 -27.69 2.68 -20.30
N PHE A 161 -28.89 2.18 -20.01
CA PHE A 161 -30.06 2.51 -20.82
C PHE A 161 -30.33 4.03 -20.77
N PHE A 162 -30.33 4.64 -19.59
CA PHE A 162 -30.56 6.07 -19.45
C PHE A 162 -29.37 6.91 -19.94
N ASP A 163 -28.15 6.62 -19.48
CA ASP A 163 -26.97 7.45 -19.77
C ASP A 163 -26.43 7.30 -21.21
N SER A 164 -26.75 6.19 -21.88
CA SER A 164 -26.15 5.86 -23.19
C SER A 164 -27.17 5.64 -24.31
N ASN A 165 -28.47 5.65 -24.02
CA ASN A 165 -29.53 5.65 -25.05
C ASN A 165 -30.47 6.82 -24.87
N LEU A 166 -31.17 6.86 -23.73
CA LEU A 166 -32.32 7.73 -23.57
C LEU A 166 -31.94 9.21 -23.40
N VAL A 167 -30.76 9.51 -22.86
CA VAL A 167 -30.32 10.89 -22.61
C VAL A 167 -30.40 11.80 -23.84
N TYR A 168 -30.17 11.27 -25.04
CA TYR A 168 -30.13 12.05 -26.26
C TYR A 168 -31.51 12.27 -26.89
N ILE A 169 -32.48 11.37 -26.66
CA ILE A 169 -33.80 11.43 -27.31
C ILE A 169 -34.55 12.72 -26.96
N TYR A 170 -34.40 13.19 -25.72
CA TYR A 170 -35.00 14.44 -25.22
C TYR A 170 -34.27 15.71 -25.69
N SER A 171 -33.18 15.56 -26.44
CA SER A 171 -32.41 16.68 -26.99
C SER A 171 -32.59 16.86 -28.49
N ILE A 172 -33.23 15.90 -29.16
CA ILE A 172 -33.56 15.97 -30.59
C ILE A 172 -35.08 16.04 -30.78
N ILE A 173 -35.51 16.55 -31.93
CA ILE A 173 -36.91 16.56 -32.33
C ILE A 173 -37.15 15.27 -33.10
N VAL A 174 -37.69 14.26 -32.42
CA VAL A 174 -37.91 12.93 -33.01
C VAL A 174 -39.03 12.99 -34.05
N LYS A 175 -38.71 12.66 -35.30
CA LYS A 175 -39.63 12.54 -36.44
C LYS A 175 -39.68 11.14 -37.03
N LYS A 176 -38.64 10.32 -36.78
CA LYS A 176 -38.53 8.93 -37.24
C LYS A 176 -39.11 7.97 -36.20
N PHE A 177 -39.53 6.78 -36.66
CA PHE A 177 -39.96 5.71 -35.77
C PHE A 177 -38.83 5.20 -34.88
N VAL A 178 -39.20 4.68 -33.72
CA VAL A 178 -38.31 3.98 -32.79
C VAL A 178 -38.63 2.49 -32.81
N GLN A 179 -37.60 1.65 -32.86
CA GLN A 179 -37.76 0.19 -32.83
C GLN A 179 -38.51 -0.25 -31.57
N ASN A 180 -39.51 -1.11 -31.73
CA ASN A 180 -40.24 -1.71 -30.61
C ASN A 180 -39.40 -2.82 -29.93
N VAL A 181 -38.44 -2.40 -29.10
CA VAL A 181 -37.56 -3.30 -28.32
C VAL A 181 -37.84 -3.15 -26.81
N PRO A 182 -37.58 -4.18 -25.99
CA PRO A 182 -37.80 -4.10 -24.54
C PRO A 182 -37.10 -2.88 -23.92
N SER A 183 -37.87 -1.93 -23.41
CA SER A 183 -37.35 -0.62 -22.97
C SER A 183 -37.81 -0.27 -21.56
N TYR A 184 -36.90 0.25 -20.71
CA TYR A 184 -37.25 0.70 -19.35
C TYR A 184 -38.13 1.95 -19.33
N PHE A 185 -38.09 2.73 -20.41
CA PHE A 185 -38.85 3.96 -20.55
C PHE A 185 -39.01 4.30 -22.03
N ILE A 186 -40.24 4.63 -22.45
CA ILE A 186 -40.59 4.98 -23.82
C ILE A 186 -41.16 6.40 -23.81
N PRO A 187 -40.42 7.41 -24.33
CA PRO A 187 -40.92 8.78 -24.33
C PRO A 187 -42.23 8.91 -25.10
N LYS A 188 -43.25 9.58 -24.55
CA LYS A 188 -44.57 9.66 -25.21
C LYS A 188 -44.57 10.36 -26.57
N HIS A 189 -43.54 11.16 -26.86
CA HIS A 189 -43.39 11.87 -28.12
C HIS A 189 -42.79 11.02 -29.24
N VAL A 190 -42.43 9.75 -28.98
CA VAL A 190 -41.93 8.82 -30.00
C VAL A 190 -43.02 7.87 -30.47
N GLN A 191 -42.91 7.40 -31.70
CA GLN A 191 -43.78 6.38 -32.28
C GLN A 191 -42.99 5.08 -32.45
N LEU A 192 -43.51 3.98 -31.91
CA LEU A 192 -42.87 2.68 -32.04
C LEU A 192 -43.21 2.03 -33.38
N THR A 193 -42.32 1.18 -33.90
CA THR A 193 -42.56 0.37 -35.09
C THR A 193 -41.94 -1.02 -34.98
N ASP A 194 -42.60 -2.01 -35.59
CA ASP A 194 -42.08 -3.36 -35.85
C ASP A 194 -41.60 -3.52 -37.30
N GLU A 195 -41.63 -2.43 -38.10
CA GLU A 195 -41.15 -2.45 -39.47
C GLU A 195 -39.65 -2.76 -39.56
N LYS A 196 -39.26 -3.44 -40.65
CA LYS A 196 -37.86 -3.77 -40.92
C LYS A 196 -37.16 -2.55 -41.53
N LEU A 197 -36.67 -1.67 -40.66
CA LEU A 197 -35.86 -0.50 -41.00
C LEU A 197 -34.39 -0.74 -40.65
N VAL A 198 -33.52 0.18 -41.09
CA VAL A 198 -32.19 0.31 -40.48
C VAL A 198 -32.32 1.13 -39.22
N PHE A 199 -31.93 0.58 -38.08
CA PHE A 199 -32.05 1.26 -36.80
C PHE A 199 -30.70 1.79 -36.32
N LEU A 200 -30.69 3.07 -35.95
CA LEU A 200 -29.52 3.73 -35.37
C LEU A 200 -29.79 4.13 -33.92
N ARG A 201 -28.76 4.12 -33.09
CA ARG A 201 -28.87 4.73 -31.76
C ARG A 201 -28.62 6.24 -31.93
N PRO A 202 -29.48 7.12 -31.37
CA PRO A 202 -29.33 8.58 -31.48
C PRO A 202 -28.22 9.12 -30.57
N ILE A 203 -27.08 8.41 -30.52
CA ILE A 203 -25.96 8.73 -29.65
C ILE A 203 -25.26 9.97 -30.19
N ILE A 204 -24.96 10.89 -29.28
CA ILE A 204 -24.21 12.10 -29.57
C ILE A 204 -22.75 11.84 -29.18
N ILE A 205 -22.46 11.95 -27.89
CA ILE A 205 -21.13 11.79 -27.32
C ILE A 205 -21.26 11.10 -25.98
N MET A 206 -20.27 10.34 -25.53
CA MET A 206 -20.25 9.71 -24.22
C MET A 206 -20.62 10.69 -23.08
N ALA A 207 -21.90 10.69 -22.71
CA ALA A 207 -22.50 11.54 -21.68
C ALA A 207 -22.60 10.82 -20.31
N GLU A 208 -21.70 9.87 -20.05
CA GLU A 208 -21.68 9.18 -18.76
C GLU A 208 -21.61 10.18 -17.60
N ILE A 209 -22.26 9.81 -16.48
CA ILE A 209 -22.30 10.53 -15.21
C ILE A 209 -20.91 10.98 -14.71
N THR A 210 -19.86 10.26 -15.08
CA THR A 210 -18.46 10.58 -14.78
C THR A 210 -17.98 11.88 -15.45
N ASN A 211 -18.60 12.27 -16.57
CA ASN A 211 -18.31 13.48 -17.34
C ASN A 211 -19.21 14.68 -16.99
N TYR A 212 -20.06 14.57 -15.96
CA TYR A 212 -21.01 15.63 -15.57
C TYR A 212 -20.34 16.98 -15.28
N HIS A 213 -19.06 17.00 -14.90
CA HIS A 213 -18.28 18.24 -14.73
C HIS A 213 -18.12 19.09 -16.00
N LEU A 214 -18.37 18.50 -17.19
CA LEU A 214 -18.36 19.21 -18.45
C LEU A 214 -19.70 19.92 -18.65
N LYS A 215 -19.70 21.26 -18.63
CA LYS A 215 -20.91 22.09 -18.77
C LYS A 215 -21.87 21.68 -19.90
N PRO A 216 -21.40 21.31 -21.12
CA PRO A 216 -22.32 20.84 -22.17
C PRO A 216 -23.06 19.55 -21.79
N ILE A 217 -22.38 18.62 -21.11
CA ILE A 217 -22.94 17.35 -20.65
C ILE A 217 -23.89 17.56 -19.47
N GLU A 218 -23.56 18.45 -18.54
CA GLU A 218 -24.46 18.85 -17.45
C GLU A 218 -25.81 19.36 -18.00
N LYS A 219 -25.77 20.28 -18.98
CA LYS A 219 -26.97 20.84 -19.61
C LYS A 219 -27.81 19.76 -20.30
N LEU A 220 -27.15 18.81 -20.96
CA LEU A 220 -27.78 17.67 -21.63
C LEU A 220 -28.54 16.80 -20.61
N ILE A 221 -27.87 16.38 -19.53
CA ILE A 221 -28.43 15.51 -18.48
C ILE A 221 -29.60 16.22 -17.77
N LYS A 222 -29.48 17.52 -17.46
CA LYS A 222 -30.57 18.30 -16.84
C LYS A 222 -31.82 18.37 -17.72
N ARG A 223 -31.64 18.57 -19.04
CA ARG A 223 -32.78 18.58 -20.00
C ARG A 223 -33.44 17.21 -20.05
N PHE A 224 -32.62 16.16 -20.17
CA PHE A 224 -33.07 14.77 -20.17
C PHE A 224 -33.87 14.42 -18.91
N ALA A 225 -33.33 14.70 -17.72
CA ALA A 225 -33.97 14.38 -16.45
C ALA A 225 -35.33 15.09 -16.31
N LYS A 226 -35.40 16.38 -16.68
CA LYS A 226 -36.65 17.14 -16.70
C LYS A 226 -37.66 16.58 -17.70
N GLY A 227 -37.19 16.16 -18.87
CA GLY A 227 -38.01 15.53 -19.91
C GLY A 227 -38.66 14.25 -19.42
N VAL A 228 -37.85 13.32 -18.88
CA VAL A 228 -38.31 12.05 -18.31
C VAL A 228 -39.30 12.27 -17.17
N TYR A 229 -38.99 13.18 -16.24
CA TYR A 229 -39.88 13.50 -15.12
C TYR A 229 -41.26 14.01 -15.57
N ASN A 230 -41.29 14.98 -16.48
CA ASN A 230 -42.54 15.54 -17.00
C ASN A 230 -43.35 14.49 -17.79
N ASP A 231 -42.66 13.69 -18.61
CA ASP A 231 -43.28 12.64 -19.39
C ASP A 231 -43.90 11.57 -18.50
N ALA A 232 -43.22 11.20 -17.40
CA ALA A 232 -43.76 10.29 -16.41
C ALA A 232 -44.99 10.87 -15.68
N LEU A 233 -44.90 12.11 -15.18
CA LEU A 233 -45.98 12.73 -14.42
C LEU A 233 -47.27 12.95 -15.21
N SER A 234 -47.20 12.98 -16.53
CA SER A 234 -48.41 13.01 -17.35
C SER A 234 -49.29 11.76 -17.20
N ASP A 235 -48.77 10.67 -16.60
CA ASP A 235 -49.52 9.47 -16.19
C ASP A 235 -49.76 9.38 -14.68
N SER A 236 -49.49 10.43 -13.90
CA SER A 236 -49.60 10.38 -12.43
C SER A 236 -50.97 9.89 -11.93
N ASN A 237 -52.06 10.29 -12.59
CA ASN A 237 -53.42 9.84 -12.27
C ASN A 237 -53.66 8.33 -12.45
N LYS A 238 -52.83 7.64 -13.24
CA LYS A 238 -52.93 6.18 -13.43
C LYS A 238 -52.35 5.39 -12.25
N PHE A 239 -51.34 5.95 -11.58
CA PHE A 239 -50.54 5.25 -10.57
C PHE A 239 -50.81 5.74 -9.15
N LEU A 240 -51.30 6.98 -9.00
CA LEU A 240 -51.57 7.58 -7.71
C LEU A 240 -53.08 7.56 -7.46
N SER A 241 -53.55 6.61 -6.64
CA SER A 241 -54.97 6.43 -6.29
C SER A 241 -55.29 6.68 -4.81
N ASP A 242 -54.27 6.81 -3.97
CA ASP A 242 -54.44 6.89 -2.52
C ASP A 242 -54.59 8.33 -2.01
N GLU A 243 -55.75 8.64 -1.41
CA GLU A 243 -56.02 9.91 -0.70
C GLU A 243 -55.50 9.89 0.76
N LYS A 244 -55.00 8.74 1.23
CA LYS A 244 -54.55 8.60 2.61
C LYS A 244 -53.32 9.48 2.87
N LYS A 245 -53.48 10.41 3.81
CA LYS A 245 -52.41 11.34 4.20
C LYS A 245 -51.45 10.66 5.18
N TYR A 246 -50.16 10.76 4.87
CA TYR A 246 -49.07 10.29 5.72
C TYR A 246 -48.33 11.48 6.34
N ASP A 247 -47.77 11.28 7.53
CA ASP A 247 -46.94 12.29 8.19
C ASP A 247 -45.52 12.32 7.59
N LEU A 248 -45.08 11.17 7.09
CA LEU A 248 -43.81 10.99 6.39
C LEU A 248 -43.93 9.90 5.33
N THR A 249 -43.42 10.18 4.14
CA THR A 249 -43.23 9.21 3.07
C THR A 249 -41.74 9.06 2.75
N LEU A 250 -41.24 7.82 2.75
CA LEU A 250 -39.83 7.48 2.56
C LEU A 250 -39.65 6.60 1.32
N TRP A 251 -38.68 6.94 0.48
CA TRP A 251 -38.15 6.04 -0.55
C TRP A 251 -36.93 5.31 0.00
N LEU A 252 -36.94 3.98 -0.03
CA LEU A 252 -35.87 3.13 0.46
C LEU A 252 -35.29 2.30 -0.68
N GLY A 253 -34.21 2.79 -1.28
CA GLY A 253 -33.36 2.06 -2.20
C GLY A 253 -32.41 1.12 -1.46
N LEU A 254 -32.38 -0.15 -1.87
CA LEU A 254 -31.48 -1.19 -1.35
C LEU A 254 -30.59 -1.72 -2.47
N THR A 255 -29.51 -2.42 -2.10
CA THR A 255 -28.69 -3.12 -3.08
C THR A 255 -29.19 -4.56 -3.26
N TYR A 256 -29.68 -4.85 -4.47
CA TYR A 256 -30.27 -6.15 -4.84
C TYR A 256 -29.30 -7.12 -5.54
N ARG A 257 -28.01 -6.80 -5.62
CA ARG A 257 -26.98 -7.71 -6.14
C ARG A 257 -26.55 -8.67 -5.05
N ASN A 258 -26.68 -9.97 -5.29
CA ASN A 258 -26.21 -10.96 -4.33
C ASN A 258 -24.67 -10.98 -4.28
N GLY A 259 -24.09 -10.57 -3.15
CA GLY A 259 -22.68 -10.82 -2.83
C GLY A 259 -21.65 -9.79 -3.32
N VAL A 260 -22.06 -8.75 -4.07
CA VAL A 260 -21.17 -7.66 -4.52
C VAL A 260 -21.81 -6.29 -4.30
N LYS A 261 -20.99 -5.28 -4.01
CA LYS A 261 -21.40 -3.88 -3.74
C LYS A 261 -22.52 -3.74 -2.70
N THR A 262 -22.69 -4.72 -1.82
CA THR A 262 -23.81 -4.78 -0.90
C THR A 262 -23.49 -4.07 0.41
N TRP A 263 -24.41 -3.23 0.88
CA TRP A 263 -24.44 -2.78 2.26
C TRP A 263 -24.90 -3.95 3.15
N LEU A 264 -23.96 -4.58 3.84
CA LEU A 264 -24.17 -5.89 4.47
C LEU A 264 -25.23 -5.89 5.57
N ASN A 265 -25.34 -4.79 6.30
CA ASN A 265 -26.33 -4.60 7.36
C ASN A 265 -27.55 -3.78 6.90
N GLN A 266 -27.85 -3.70 5.59
CA GLN A 266 -28.94 -2.86 5.05
C GLN A 266 -30.34 -3.17 5.60
N VAL A 267 -30.66 -4.43 5.88
CA VAL A 267 -31.98 -4.84 6.41
C VAL A 267 -32.18 -4.32 7.83
N GLU A 268 -31.27 -4.70 8.72
CA GLU A 268 -31.26 -4.26 10.13
C GLU A 268 -31.22 -2.74 10.24
N ALA A 269 -30.35 -2.10 9.44
CA ALA A 269 -30.26 -0.65 9.38
C ALA A 269 -31.56 0.01 8.94
N SER A 270 -32.22 -0.52 7.91
CA SER A 270 -33.51 0.02 7.43
C SER A 270 -34.57 -0.04 8.52
N ILE A 271 -34.66 -1.18 9.21
CA ILE A 271 -35.59 -1.38 10.34
C ILE A 271 -35.30 -0.36 11.43
N ASN A 272 -34.05 -0.22 11.86
CA ASN A 272 -33.64 0.69 12.94
C ASN A 272 -33.90 2.16 12.60
N ILE A 273 -33.61 2.59 11.36
CA ILE A 273 -33.88 3.94 10.88
C ILE A 273 -35.39 4.23 10.95
N ILE A 274 -36.21 3.33 10.41
CA ILE A 274 -37.67 3.51 10.36
C ILE A 274 -38.26 3.52 11.78
N GLN A 275 -37.86 2.59 12.66
CA GLN A 275 -38.31 2.55 14.04
C GLN A 275 -37.93 3.82 14.83
N LYS A 276 -36.75 4.40 14.55
CA LYS A 276 -36.37 5.68 15.17
C LYS A 276 -37.24 6.82 14.65
N LEU A 277 -37.58 6.85 13.35
CA LEU A 277 -38.48 7.84 12.76
C LEU A 277 -39.93 7.72 13.30
N GLN A 278 -40.40 6.51 13.63
CA GLN A 278 -41.72 6.28 14.25
C GLN A 278 -41.88 6.96 15.63
N LYS A 279 -40.78 7.34 16.28
CA LYS A 279 -40.85 8.15 17.53
C LYS A 279 -41.32 9.58 17.28
N THR A 280 -41.21 10.06 16.04
CA THR A 280 -41.56 11.43 15.64
C THR A 280 -42.83 11.47 14.77
N PHE A 281 -42.96 10.53 13.83
CA PHE A 281 -44.05 10.47 12.87
C PHE A 281 -44.98 9.29 13.18
N LYS A 282 -46.30 9.50 13.23
CA LYS A 282 -47.26 8.45 13.59
C LYS A 282 -47.64 7.59 12.38
N ASN A 283 -47.87 8.22 11.24
CA ASN A 283 -48.25 7.57 10.00
C ASN A 283 -47.11 7.65 9.00
N ILE A 284 -46.30 6.60 8.89
CA ILE A 284 -45.20 6.50 7.95
C ILE A 284 -45.60 5.57 6.80
N ARG A 285 -45.34 6.00 5.56
CA ARG A 285 -45.32 5.12 4.39
C ARG A 285 -43.90 4.97 3.87
N VAL A 286 -43.50 3.73 3.61
CA VAL A 286 -42.18 3.39 3.05
C VAL A 286 -42.39 2.68 1.72
N TYR A 287 -41.84 3.26 0.67
CA TYR A 287 -41.72 2.61 -0.63
C TYR A 287 -40.33 1.96 -0.69
N VAL A 288 -40.31 0.63 -0.62
CA VAL A 288 -39.07 -0.12 -0.82
C VAL A 288 -38.88 -0.24 -2.32
N ASP A 289 -37.79 0.34 -2.82
CA ASP A 289 -37.44 0.26 -4.23
C ASP A 289 -37.25 -1.22 -4.64
N GLY A 290 -37.05 -1.47 -5.92
CA GLY A 290 -36.80 -2.80 -6.43
C GLY A 290 -36.29 -2.77 -7.85
N LEU A 291 -36.14 -3.96 -8.44
CA LEU A 291 -35.76 -4.08 -9.85
C LEU A 291 -36.93 -3.60 -10.73
N LYS A 292 -36.60 -3.01 -11.88
CA LYS A 292 -37.57 -2.33 -12.76
C LYS A 292 -37.98 -3.21 -13.93
N GLU A 293 -39.23 -3.11 -14.35
CA GLU A 293 -39.74 -3.76 -15.55
C GLU A 293 -39.63 -2.88 -16.80
N ARG A 294 -39.73 -3.53 -17.98
CA ARG A 294 -39.79 -2.88 -19.29
C ARG A 294 -41.23 -2.46 -19.59
N GLU A 295 -41.43 -1.25 -20.11
CA GLU A 295 -42.78 -0.68 -20.31
C GLU A 295 -43.60 -1.40 -21.40
N ASN A 296 -42.95 -1.85 -22.47
CA ASN A 296 -43.62 -2.47 -23.62
C ASN A 296 -43.62 -4.00 -23.61
N ILE A 297 -42.80 -4.65 -22.77
CA ILE A 297 -42.73 -6.10 -22.69
C ILE A 297 -42.52 -6.52 -21.23
N LEU A 298 -43.63 -6.83 -20.56
CA LEU A 298 -43.65 -7.24 -19.15
C LEU A 298 -43.02 -8.63 -18.95
N GLY A 299 -42.50 -8.89 -17.76
CA GLY A 299 -41.95 -10.20 -17.38
C GLY A 299 -40.56 -10.57 -17.94
N LEU A 300 -39.89 -9.67 -18.68
CA LEU A 300 -38.51 -9.88 -19.14
C LEU A 300 -37.43 -9.54 -18.08
N GLY A 301 -37.77 -8.70 -17.11
CA GLY A 301 -36.82 -8.20 -16.10
C GLY A 301 -35.60 -7.44 -16.67
N ASP A 302 -34.56 -7.28 -15.85
CA ASP A 302 -33.27 -6.69 -16.26
C ASP A 302 -32.35 -7.74 -16.90
N SER A 303 -32.31 -7.73 -18.23
CA SER A 303 -31.48 -8.60 -19.08
C SER A 303 -29.96 -8.48 -18.84
N ALA A 304 -29.47 -7.45 -18.15
CA ALA A 304 -28.03 -7.22 -17.92
C ALA A 304 -27.51 -7.76 -16.57
N GLY A 305 -27.78 -9.04 -16.30
CA GLY A 305 -27.11 -9.78 -15.23
C GLY A 305 -27.87 -9.88 -13.92
N TYR A 306 -29.13 -9.46 -13.85
CA TYR A 306 -30.04 -9.88 -12.80
C TYR A 306 -30.84 -11.08 -13.30
N ASN A 307 -30.40 -12.27 -12.93
CA ASN A 307 -31.18 -13.50 -13.08
C ASN A 307 -32.41 -13.48 -12.15
N ASN A 308 -33.35 -14.41 -12.34
CA ASN A 308 -34.52 -14.57 -11.46
C ASN A 308 -34.18 -14.54 -9.97
N SER A 309 -33.00 -15.03 -9.57
CA SER A 309 -32.58 -15.03 -8.16
C SER A 309 -32.35 -13.63 -7.57
N SER A 310 -32.15 -12.60 -8.39
CA SER A 310 -32.02 -11.21 -7.91
C SER A 310 -33.37 -10.58 -7.58
N TYR A 311 -34.41 -10.91 -8.37
CA TYR A 311 -35.79 -10.53 -8.06
C TYR A 311 -36.29 -11.23 -6.80
N GLU A 312 -36.01 -12.52 -6.67
CA GLU A 312 -36.30 -13.30 -5.45
C GLU A 312 -35.55 -12.74 -4.23
N TYR A 313 -34.29 -12.32 -4.41
CA TYR A 313 -33.51 -11.69 -3.35
C TYR A 313 -34.10 -10.34 -2.93
N ALA A 314 -34.54 -9.50 -3.88
CA ALA A 314 -35.22 -8.25 -3.58
C ALA A 314 -36.51 -8.47 -2.76
N ASP A 315 -37.33 -9.43 -3.15
CA ASP A 315 -38.54 -9.81 -2.40
C ASP A 315 -38.22 -10.38 -1.02
N CYS A 316 -37.10 -11.11 -0.87
CA CYS A 316 -36.63 -11.61 0.41
C CYS A 316 -36.25 -10.46 1.35
N LEU A 317 -35.47 -9.49 0.87
CA LEU A 317 -35.11 -8.29 1.64
C LEU A 317 -36.35 -7.49 2.05
N PHE A 318 -37.28 -7.29 1.11
CA PHE A 318 -38.56 -6.63 1.39
C PHE A 318 -39.32 -7.34 2.52
N LYS A 319 -39.51 -8.66 2.44
CA LYS A 319 -40.21 -9.44 3.47
C LYS A 319 -39.52 -9.35 4.83
N GLN A 320 -38.19 -9.39 4.87
CA GLN A 320 -37.44 -9.26 6.11
C GLN A 320 -37.67 -7.89 6.77
N ILE A 321 -37.70 -6.80 5.99
CA ILE A 321 -37.98 -5.47 6.51
C ILE A 321 -39.45 -5.35 6.95
N ALA A 322 -40.38 -5.74 6.08
CA ALA A 322 -41.81 -5.59 6.32
C ALA A 322 -42.29 -6.39 7.54
N ASN A 323 -41.81 -7.62 7.73
CA ASN A 323 -42.21 -8.47 8.85
C ASN A 323 -41.71 -7.98 10.22
N ASN A 324 -40.72 -7.07 10.26
CA ASN A 324 -40.12 -6.57 11.50
C ASN A 324 -40.56 -5.13 11.84
N LEU A 325 -41.47 -4.55 11.05
CA LEU A 325 -41.99 -3.20 11.25
C LEU A 325 -43.50 -3.25 11.50
N ASN A 326 -43.92 -2.75 12.66
CA ASN A 326 -45.32 -2.65 13.04
C ASN A 326 -45.82 -1.22 12.83
N ALA A 327 -47.08 -1.05 12.42
CA ALA A 327 -47.71 0.26 12.21
C ALA A 327 -46.96 1.19 11.23
N VAL A 328 -46.31 0.61 10.23
CA VAL A 328 -45.76 1.30 9.06
C VAL A 328 -46.43 0.73 7.83
N ASP A 329 -46.83 1.59 6.90
CA ASP A 329 -47.35 1.13 5.62
C ASP A 329 -46.20 0.95 4.63
N ILE A 330 -45.91 -0.29 4.24
CA ILE A 330 -44.72 -0.64 3.46
C ILE A 330 -45.15 -1.23 2.13
N ILE A 331 -44.72 -0.58 1.04
CA ILE A 331 -45.08 -0.94 -0.33
C ILE A 331 -43.85 -1.47 -1.05
N ASN A 332 -43.97 -2.66 -1.65
CA ASN A 332 -42.93 -3.23 -2.51
C ASN A 332 -43.04 -2.64 -3.92
N LEU A 333 -41.98 -2.01 -4.41
CA LEU A 333 -41.88 -1.50 -5.79
C LEU A 333 -41.02 -2.39 -6.70
N ASN A 334 -40.77 -3.64 -6.30
CA ASN A 334 -40.20 -4.63 -7.20
C ASN A 334 -41.14 -4.86 -8.38
N ASN A 335 -40.57 -4.98 -9.58
CA ASN A 335 -41.29 -5.14 -10.85
C ASN A 335 -42.13 -3.94 -11.32
N CYS A 336 -42.11 -2.78 -10.65
CA CYS A 336 -42.75 -1.59 -11.22
C CYS A 336 -41.98 -1.07 -12.45
N THR A 337 -42.68 -0.35 -13.33
CA THR A 337 -42.02 0.37 -14.42
C THR A 337 -41.28 1.60 -13.88
N VAL A 338 -40.29 2.12 -14.61
CA VAL A 338 -39.62 3.36 -14.19
C VAL A 338 -40.59 4.54 -14.15
N ARG A 339 -41.56 4.61 -15.06
CA ARG A 339 -42.57 5.66 -15.08
C ARG A 339 -43.45 5.66 -13.84
N GLU A 340 -43.94 4.48 -13.45
CA GLU A 340 -44.70 4.31 -12.21
C GLU A 340 -43.86 4.70 -10.99
N ALA A 341 -42.62 4.21 -10.92
CA ALA A 341 -41.67 4.56 -9.86
C ALA A 341 -41.45 6.08 -9.74
N ILE A 342 -41.29 6.80 -10.86
CA ILE A 342 -41.16 8.27 -10.85
C ILE A 342 -42.45 8.93 -10.35
N CYS A 343 -43.62 8.45 -10.78
CA CYS A 343 -44.90 9.00 -10.31
C CYS A 343 -45.04 8.85 -8.78
N ILE A 344 -44.72 7.67 -8.24
CA ILE A 344 -44.73 7.39 -6.80
C ILE A 344 -43.68 8.24 -6.08
N CYS A 345 -42.43 8.21 -6.55
CA CYS A 345 -41.33 8.93 -5.93
C CYS A 345 -41.54 10.45 -5.95
N SER A 346 -42.27 11.00 -6.94
CA SER A 346 -42.62 12.43 -6.98
C SER A 346 -43.42 12.91 -5.76
N LYS A 347 -44.05 12.01 -5.00
CA LYS A 347 -44.81 12.30 -3.78
C LYS A 347 -44.04 12.02 -2.49
N VAL A 348 -42.84 11.44 -2.58
CA VAL A 348 -42.00 11.12 -1.43
C VAL A 348 -41.40 12.38 -0.80
N ASP A 349 -41.27 12.39 0.53
CA ASP A 349 -40.66 13.48 1.29
C ASP A 349 -39.13 13.38 1.36
N ILE A 350 -38.61 12.17 1.51
CA ILE A 350 -37.18 11.89 1.63
C ILE A 350 -36.81 10.52 1.06
N ALA A 351 -35.60 10.39 0.53
CA ALA A 351 -35.09 9.15 -0.04
C ALA A 351 -33.76 8.73 0.59
N ILE A 352 -33.57 7.41 0.73
CA ILE A 352 -32.28 6.77 0.96
C ILE A 352 -32.03 5.90 -0.26
N ALA A 353 -30.89 6.05 -0.93
CA ALA A 353 -30.59 5.28 -2.14
C ALA A 353 -29.08 5.03 -2.27
N ASP A 354 -28.71 3.91 -2.91
CA ASP A 354 -27.33 3.68 -3.27
C ASP A 354 -26.89 4.64 -4.40
N VAL A 355 -25.61 5.00 -4.40
CA VAL A 355 -25.03 5.74 -5.52
C VAL A 355 -25.06 4.88 -6.79
N GLY A 356 -25.31 5.49 -7.94
CA GLY A 356 -25.43 4.76 -9.21
C GLY A 356 -26.89 4.66 -9.64
N ALA A 357 -27.35 3.46 -10.05
CA ALA A 357 -28.68 3.28 -10.61
C ALA A 357 -29.81 3.65 -9.64
N GLY A 358 -29.69 3.27 -8.36
CA GLY A 358 -30.75 3.47 -7.37
C GLY A 358 -31.04 4.94 -7.05
N SER A 359 -30.09 5.84 -7.32
CA SER A 359 -30.31 7.28 -7.14
C SER A 359 -30.99 7.95 -8.33
N PHE A 360 -31.19 7.29 -9.47
CA PHE A 360 -31.75 7.95 -10.66
C PHE A 360 -33.18 8.45 -10.42
N ILE A 361 -34.02 7.61 -9.82
CA ILE A 361 -35.41 7.96 -9.58
C ILE A 361 -35.55 9.07 -8.53
N PRO A 362 -35.09 8.87 -7.27
CA PRO A 362 -35.30 9.85 -6.22
C PRO A 362 -34.50 11.13 -6.44
N PHE A 363 -33.25 11.02 -6.89
CA PHE A 363 -32.36 12.16 -7.01
C PHE A 363 -32.37 12.77 -8.42
N LEU A 364 -32.04 12.01 -9.46
CA LEU A 364 -31.85 12.60 -10.81
C LEU A 364 -33.17 13.11 -11.39
N PHE A 365 -34.24 12.29 -11.35
CA PHE A 365 -35.53 12.62 -11.94
C PHE A 365 -36.43 13.42 -10.99
N CYS A 366 -36.64 12.93 -9.77
CA CYS A 366 -37.59 13.55 -8.84
C CYS A 366 -36.99 14.67 -7.99
N GLN A 367 -35.66 14.80 -7.93
CA GLN A 367 -34.94 15.81 -7.14
C GLN A 367 -35.45 15.90 -5.69
N LYS A 368 -35.69 14.73 -5.07
CA LYS A 368 -36.10 14.62 -3.68
C LYS A 368 -34.91 14.78 -2.74
N PRO A 369 -35.13 15.27 -1.50
CA PRO A 369 -34.13 15.17 -0.46
C PRO A 369 -33.60 13.75 -0.37
N THR A 370 -32.32 13.53 -0.65
CA THR A 370 -31.76 12.18 -0.85
C THR A 370 -30.49 11.97 -0.04
N ILE A 371 -30.46 10.89 0.74
CA ILE A 371 -29.24 10.34 1.34
C ILE A 371 -28.69 9.28 0.40
N MET A 372 -27.49 9.53 -0.10
CA MET A 372 -26.77 8.61 -0.98
C MET A 372 -25.74 7.80 -0.18
N TYR A 373 -25.80 6.47 -0.32
CA TYR A 373 -24.87 5.55 0.33
C TYR A 373 -24.12 4.68 -0.68
N GLY A 374 -23.05 4.03 -0.23
CA GLY A 374 -22.19 3.21 -1.07
C GLY A 374 -20.85 2.88 -0.41
N ASN A 375 -20.07 1.99 -1.02
CA ASN A 375 -18.68 1.86 -0.62
C ASN A 375 -17.91 3.13 -0.99
N HIS A 376 -16.91 3.48 -0.19
CA HIS A 376 -16.21 4.76 -0.33
C HIS A 376 -15.60 4.98 -1.72
N ASN A 377 -14.96 3.97 -2.29
CA ASN A 377 -14.33 4.11 -3.61
C ASN A 377 -15.40 4.31 -4.70
N TYR A 378 -16.48 3.56 -4.66
CA TYR A 378 -17.59 3.67 -5.61
C TYR A 378 -18.29 5.03 -5.48
N ILE A 379 -18.55 5.52 -4.27
CA ILE A 379 -19.01 6.91 -4.04
C ILE A 379 -18.03 7.90 -4.69
N LYS A 380 -16.72 7.72 -4.49
CA LYS A 380 -15.70 8.58 -5.09
C LYS A 380 -15.76 8.57 -6.62
N TYR A 381 -16.20 7.52 -7.29
CA TYR A 381 -16.33 7.51 -8.76
C TYR A 381 -17.69 7.98 -9.24
N SER A 382 -18.77 7.60 -8.56
CA SER A 382 -20.16 7.75 -9.02
C SER A 382 -20.86 9.00 -8.49
N ALA A 383 -20.43 9.55 -7.35
CA ALA A 383 -21.06 10.70 -6.70
C ALA A 383 -20.28 12.01 -6.84
N ARG A 384 -19.17 12.02 -7.62
CA ARG A 384 -18.22 13.14 -7.73
C ARG A 384 -18.82 14.47 -8.18
N HIS A 385 -20.04 14.49 -8.70
CA HIS A 385 -20.58 15.65 -9.42
C HIS A 385 -22.03 16.02 -9.10
N TYR A 386 -22.61 15.49 -8.01
CA TYR A 386 -24.07 15.53 -7.81
C TYR A 386 -24.64 16.16 -6.54
N PRO A 387 -23.93 16.46 -5.44
CA PRO A 387 -24.66 16.95 -4.28
C PRO A 387 -25.09 18.41 -4.47
N ASP A 388 -26.38 18.59 -4.70
CA ASP A 388 -27.08 19.86 -4.48
C ASP A 388 -27.35 20.06 -2.98
N GLU A 389 -28.00 21.17 -2.63
CA GLU A 389 -28.34 21.47 -1.23
C GLU A 389 -29.29 20.44 -0.58
N ASN A 390 -30.00 19.63 -1.37
CA ASN A 390 -30.98 18.65 -0.93
C ASN A 390 -30.39 17.23 -0.85
N THR A 391 -29.09 17.07 -1.10
CA THR A 391 -28.43 15.77 -1.10
C THR A 391 -27.42 15.66 0.04
N ARG A 392 -27.34 14.49 0.66
CA ARG A 392 -26.28 14.13 1.61
C ARG A 392 -25.63 12.83 1.18
N ILE A 393 -24.31 12.77 1.21
CA ILE A 393 -23.55 11.57 0.87
C ILE A 393 -22.95 11.00 2.14
N VAL A 394 -23.06 9.69 2.35
CA VAL A 394 -22.40 8.99 3.46
C VAL A 394 -20.91 9.25 3.42
N LYS A 395 -20.36 9.83 4.50
CA LYS A 395 -18.94 10.17 4.56
C LYS A 395 -18.08 8.92 4.72
N LYS A 396 -16.82 9.03 4.28
CA LYS A 396 -15.85 7.92 4.27
C LYS A 396 -15.69 7.26 5.63
N GLU A 397 -15.61 8.07 6.69
CA GLU A 397 -15.42 7.61 8.06
C GLU A 397 -16.58 6.77 8.60
N TYR A 398 -17.72 6.77 7.90
CA TYR A 398 -18.92 5.99 8.25
C TYR A 398 -19.23 4.89 7.22
N SER A 399 -18.30 4.57 6.32
CA SER A 399 -18.42 3.46 5.36
C SER A 399 -17.10 2.69 5.26
N MET A 400 -17.13 1.38 5.56
CA MET A 400 -15.94 0.54 5.47
C MET A 400 -16.19 -0.69 4.59
N SER A 401 -15.41 -0.82 3.52
CA SER A 401 -15.42 -2.00 2.65
C SER A 401 -14.72 -3.19 3.30
N ILE A 402 -15.24 -4.39 3.04
CA ILE A 402 -14.67 -5.67 3.47
C ILE A 402 -13.88 -6.30 2.32
N GLY A 403 -12.68 -6.81 2.61
CA GLY A 403 -11.81 -7.47 1.63
C GLY A 403 -10.83 -6.54 0.91
N VAL A 404 -10.03 -7.12 0.00
CA VAL A 404 -8.91 -6.44 -0.67
C VAL A 404 -9.38 -5.74 -1.94
N TYR A 405 -8.99 -4.47 -2.09
CA TYR A 405 -9.24 -3.72 -3.33
C TYR A 405 -8.09 -3.97 -4.32
N SER A 406 -8.42 -4.55 -5.48
CA SER A 406 -7.46 -4.85 -6.56
C SER A 406 -7.34 -3.76 -7.62
N GLY A 407 -8.00 -2.59 -7.44
CA GLY A 407 -8.09 -1.55 -8.47
C GLY A 407 -9.35 -1.68 -9.35
N GLY A 408 -9.69 -0.63 -10.10
CA GLY A 408 -10.86 -0.61 -10.99
C GLY A 408 -12.17 -0.19 -10.30
N TRP A 409 -13.28 -0.84 -10.67
CA TRP A 409 -14.57 -0.62 -10.00
C TRP A 409 -14.58 -1.37 -8.66
N ASP A 410 -14.73 -0.65 -7.56
CA ASP A 410 -14.81 -1.28 -6.23
C ASP A 410 -16.15 -2.03 -6.08
N ASP A 411 -16.09 -3.35 -6.20
CA ASP A 411 -17.20 -4.28 -6.10
C ASP A 411 -17.36 -4.89 -4.70
N ARG A 412 -16.53 -4.47 -3.75
CA ARG A 412 -16.55 -5.01 -2.39
C ARG A 412 -17.83 -4.63 -1.66
N ASN A 413 -18.28 -5.56 -0.84
CA ASN A 413 -19.32 -5.33 0.16
C ASN A 413 -18.78 -4.43 1.27
N TYR A 414 -19.68 -3.78 2.00
CA TYR A 414 -19.31 -2.77 2.98
C TYR A 414 -20.33 -2.69 4.11
N CYS A 415 -19.89 -2.15 5.25
CA CYS A 415 -20.75 -1.80 6.37
C CYS A 415 -20.89 -0.27 6.46
N ILE A 416 -22.09 0.20 6.80
CA ILE A 416 -22.39 1.60 7.10
C ILE A 416 -23.09 1.66 8.45
N SER A 417 -22.74 2.66 9.25
CA SER A 417 -23.44 2.99 10.48
C SER A 417 -24.80 3.61 10.17
N TRP A 418 -25.88 2.90 10.50
CA TRP A 418 -27.24 3.34 10.21
C TRP A 418 -27.61 4.62 10.97
N GLU A 419 -27.00 4.84 12.13
CA GLU A 419 -27.15 6.06 12.93
C GLU A 419 -26.66 7.29 12.15
N HIS A 420 -25.61 7.13 11.33
CA HIS A 420 -25.15 8.20 10.46
C HIS A 420 -26.16 8.51 9.36
N ILE A 421 -26.71 7.48 8.69
CA ILE A 421 -27.76 7.67 7.68
C ILE A 421 -29.00 8.34 8.30
N TYR A 422 -29.42 7.91 9.49
CA TYR A 422 -30.50 8.54 10.23
C TYR A 422 -30.19 10.02 10.55
N ASN A 423 -28.99 10.33 11.01
CA ASN A 423 -28.58 11.71 11.29
C ASN A 423 -28.63 12.59 10.02
N LEU A 424 -28.21 12.05 8.87
CA LEU A 424 -28.34 12.73 7.58
C LEU A 424 -29.82 12.92 7.18
N ALA A 425 -30.68 11.95 7.49
CA ALA A 425 -32.12 12.09 7.28
C ALA A 425 -32.72 13.18 8.17
N VAL A 426 -32.31 13.27 9.44
CA VAL A 426 -32.70 14.35 10.35
C VAL A 426 -32.30 15.72 9.79
N GLU A 427 -31.07 15.87 9.29
CA GLU A 427 -30.63 17.12 8.66
C GLU A 427 -31.53 17.54 7.49
N LEU A 428 -31.80 16.63 6.56
CA LEU A 428 -32.61 16.91 5.37
C LEU A 428 -34.09 17.15 5.70
N LEU A 429 -34.64 16.44 6.69
CA LEU A 429 -36.01 16.64 7.15
C LEU A 429 -36.18 17.97 7.87
N GLU A 430 -35.25 18.36 8.77
CA GLU A 430 -35.28 19.67 9.42
C GLU A 430 -35.10 20.82 8.40
N GLN A 431 -34.25 20.63 7.37
CA GLN A 431 -34.16 21.56 6.24
C GLN A 431 -35.50 21.65 5.48
N SER A 432 -36.16 20.52 5.21
CA SER A 432 -37.47 20.48 4.55
C SER A 432 -38.56 21.14 5.39
N LYS A 433 -38.49 21.02 6.72
CA LYS A 433 -39.37 21.72 7.67
C LYS A 433 -39.20 23.24 7.59
N GLN A 434 -37.95 23.72 7.57
CA GLN A 434 -37.64 25.16 7.42
C GLN A 434 -38.18 25.72 6.10
N GLN A 435 -38.21 24.90 5.05
CA GLN A 435 -38.77 25.24 3.74
C GLN A 435 -40.31 25.09 3.67
N GLY A 436 -40.97 24.66 4.76
CA GLY A 436 -42.42 24.45 4.81
C GLY A 436 -42.94 23.25 4.00
N LYS A 437 -42.06 22.32 3.60
CA LYS A 437 -42.40 21.15 2.78
C LYS A 437 -42.97 19.99 3.59
N ILE A 438 -42.58 19.87 4.86
CA ILE A 438 -43.05 18.80 5.77
C ILE A 438 -43.33 19.36 7.16
N GLN A 439 -44.30 18.78 7.85
CA GLN A 439 -44.59 19.09 9.24
C GLN A 439 -43.88 18.08 10.14
N ILE A 440 -43.08 18.57 11.08
CA ILE A 440 -42.35 17.72 12.04
C ILE A 440 -42.81 18.09 13.45
N PRO A 441 -43.56 17.19 14.14
CA PRO A 441 -44.22 17.50 15.41
C PRO A 441 -43.25 17.94 16.51
N ASN A 442 -42.12 17.24 16.64
CA ASN A 442 -41.12 17.46 17.67
C ASN A 442 -39.73 17.53 17.05
N LYS A 443 -38.79 18.22 17.70
CA LYS A 443 -37.39 18.27 17.25
C LYS A 443 -36.80 16.86 17.27
N MET A 444 -36.17 16.46 16.16
CA MET A 444 -35.51 15.16 16.08
C MET A 444 -34.13 15.18 16.73
N GLU A 445 -33.82 14.15 17.50
CA GLU A 445 -32.51 14.00 18.15
C GLU A 445 -31.51 13.32 17.21
N PHE A 446 -30.27 13.79 17.22
CA PHE A 446 -29.14 13.12 16.61
C PHE A 446 -28.70 11.92 17.47
N LEU A 447 -28.31 10.84 16.81
CA LEU A 447 -27.79 9.63 17.44
C LEU A 447 -26.27 9.67 17.54
N ASN A 448 -25.73 9.05 18.60
CA ASN A 448 -24.31 8.69 18.65
C ASN A 448 -24.03 7.63 17.58
N VAL A 449 -22.99 7.86 16.77
CA VAL A 449 -22.70 7.01 15.63
C VAL A 449 -21.76 5.87 16.05
N THR A 450 -22.19 4.63 15.84
CA THR A 450 -21.36 3.44 16.04
C THR A 450 -20.18 3.45 15.05
N SER A 451 -18.97 3.09 15.49
CA SER A 451 -17.78 3.01 14.63
C SER A 451 -17.95 1.89 13.60
N VAL A 452 -17.61 2.17 12.33
CA VAL A 452 -17.69 1.17 11.25
C VAL A 452 -16.71 0.02 11.42
N GLU A 453 -15.59 0.24 12.10
CA GLU A 453 -14.65 -0.82 12.46
C GLU A 453 -15.30 -1.84 13.40
N LEU A 454 -16.12 -1.35 14.36
CA LEU A 454 -16.88 -2.24 15.23
C LEU A 454 -17.94 -3.02 14.45
N LEU A 455 -18.65 -2.39 13.51
CA LEU A 455 -19.65 -3.06 12.67
C LEU A 455 -19.03 -4.15 11.78
N VAL A 456 -17.87 -3.88 11.18
CA VAL A 456 -17.16 -4.90 10.40
C VAL A 456 -16.68 -6.04 11.30
N LYS A 457 -16.19 -5.76 12.51
CA LYS A 457 -15.82 -6.82 13.46
C LYS A 457 -17.01 -7.68 13.88
N GLN A 458 -18.15 -7.07 14.16
CA GLN A 458 -19.39 -7.79 14.44
C GLN A 458 -19.79 -8.69 13.26
N TYR A 459 -19.70 -8.17 12.03
CA TYR A 459 -19.99 -8.95 10.84
C TYR A 459 -19.01 -10.13 10.66
N GLU A 460 -17.70 -9.88 10.75
CA GLU A 460 -16.65 -10.92 10.66
C GLU A 460 -16.88 -12.03 11.70
N LEU A 461 -17.08 -11.65 12.96
CA LEU A 461 -17.34 -12.57 14.07
C LEU A 461 -18.63 -13.36 13.85
N LYS A 462 -19.71 -12.72 13.38
CA LYS A 462 -20.98 -13.38 13.05
C LYS A 462 -20.80 -14.43 11.95
N GLN A 463 -19.99 -14.14 10.93
CA GLN A 463 -19.73 -15.11 9.85
C GLN A 463 -18.84 -16.27 10.32
N GLU A 464 -17.82 -16.00 11.13
CA GLU A 464 -16.98 -17.04 11.73
C GLU A 464 -17.81 -17.96 12.62
N LEU A 465 -18.66 -17.40 13.48
CA LEU A 465 -19.54 -18.14 14.37
C LEU A 465 -20.58 -18.93 13.59
N LYS A 466 -21.20 -18.36 12.55
CA LYS A 466 -22.14 -19.10 11.70
C LYS A 466 -21.48 -20.31 11.01
N THR A 467 -20.20 -20.19 10.66
CA THR A 467 -19.43 -21.27 10.04
C THR A 467 -19.08 -22.36 11.05
N LYS A 468 -18.67 -21.99 12.27
CA LYS A 468 -18.27 -22.95 13.31
C LYS A 468 -19.44 -23.54 14.11
N LEU A 469 -20.51 -22.76 14.29
CA LEU A 469 -21.64 -23.01 15.18
C LEU A 469 -22.97 -22.58 14.50
N PRO A 470 -23.42 -23.28 13.46
CA PRO A 470 -24.55 -22.86 12.62
C PRO A 470 -25.90 -22.77 13.35
N ASN A 471 -26.06 -23.48 14.47
CA ASN A 471 -27.31 -23.51 15.26
C ASN A 471 -27.30 -22.51 16.44
N LEU A 472 -26.24 -21.71 16.61
CA LEU A 472 -26.16 -20.77 17.71
C LEU A 472 -26.97 -19.51 17.39
N HIS A 473 -28.03 -19.27 18.17
CA HIS A 473 -28.68 -17.96 18.21
C HIS A 473 -27.83 -17.01 19.04
N LEU A 474 -27.28 -15.98 18.38
CA LEU A 474 -26.46 -14.97 19.01
C LEU A 474 -27.31 -13.77 19.41
N ASP A 475 -27.21 -13.41 20.69
CA ASP A 475 -27.66 -12.12 21.21
C ASP A 475 -26.75 -11.00 20.68
N GLU A 476 -27.35 -9.90 20.21
CA GLU A 476 -26.60 -8.78 19.61
C GLU A 476 -25.72 -8.05 20.63
N GLU A 477 -26.12 -7.96 21.90
CA GLU A 477 -25.30 -7.33 22.94
C GLU A 477 -24.05 -8.16 23.22
N ILE A 478 -24.19 -9.49 23.21
CA ILE A 478 -23.06 -10.40 23.36
C ILE A 478 -22.09 -10.27 22.16
N LEU A 479 -22.63 -10.28 20.94
CA LEU A 479 -21.81 -10.13 19.73
C LEU A 479 -21.07 -8.78 19.74
N LYS A 480 -21.75 -7.71 20.14
CA LYS A 480 -21.16 -6.38 20.30
C LYS A 480 -20.03 -6.39 21.33
N PHE A 481 -20.25 -6.96 22.51
CA PHE A 481 -19.25 -7.05 23.57
C PHE A 481 -17.96 -7.76 23.09
N PHE A 482 -18.08 -8.91 22.43
CA PHE A 482 -16.91 -9.63 21.91
C PHE A 482 -16.20 -8.86 20.80
N SER A 483 -16.96 -8.22 19.91
CA SER A 483 -16.41 -7.42 18.82
C SER A 483 -15.65 -6.19 19.33
N GLU A 484 -16.13 -5.55 20.40
CA GLU A 484 -15.41 -4.46 21.07
C GLU A 484 -14.09 -4.94 21.67
N LYS A 485 -14.08 -6.12 22.31
CA LYS A 485 -12.86 -6.73 22.86
C LYS A 485 -11.84 -7.05 21.75
N GLU A 486 -12.27 -7.69 20.66
CA GLU A 486 -11.39 -7.99 19.52
C GLU A 486 -10.87 -6.72 18.83
N LEU A 487 -11.71 -5.71 18.65
CA LEU A 487 -11.32 -4.45 18.04
C LEU A 487 -10.25 -3.75 18.88
N ASN A 488 -10.45 -3.70 20.20
CA ASN A 488 -9.48 -3.12 21.12
C ASN A 488 -8.16 -3.89 21.08
N HIS A 489 -8.21 -5.23 21.09
CA HIS A 489 -7.01 -6.06 20.96
C HIS A 489 -6.28 -5.82 19.63
N SER A 490 -7.01 -5.74 18.53
CA SER A 490 -6.47 -5.44 17.19
C SER A 490 -5.80 -4.07 17.14
N LYS A 491 -6.41 -3.04 17.75
CA LYS A 491 -5.82 -1.69 17.87
C LYS A 491 -4.51 -1.73 18.65
N THR A 492 -4.46 -2.48 19.76
CA THR A 492 -3.24 -2.67 20.54
C THR A 492 -2.14 -3.35 19.74
N ILE A 493 -2.45 -4.42 18.99
CA ILE A 493 -1.47 -5.10 18.11
C ILE A 493 -0.93 -4.13 17.06
N ILE A 494 -1.78 -3.33 16.42
CA ILE A 494 -1.34 -2.35 15.40
C ILE A 494 -0.40 -1.31 16.02
N LEU A 495 -0.72 -0.80 17.21
CA LEU A 495 0.13 0.16 17.91
C LEU A 495 1.51 -0.44 18.24
N LEU A 496 1.54 -1.63 18.84
CA LEU A 496 2.77 -2.35 19.14
C LEU A 496 3.59 -2.65 17.88
N THR A 497 2.92 -2.97 16.78
CA THR A 497 3.57 -3.23 15.48
C THR A 497 4.23 -1.96 14.93
N LYS A 498 3.56 -0.80 15.03
CA LYS A 498 4.14 0.50 14.62
C LYS A 498 5.37 0.84 15.46
N GLU A 499 5.26 0.70 16.78
CA GLU A 499 6.40 0.89 17.69
C GLU A 499 7.57 -0.04 17.35
N ASN A 500 7.30 -1.29 16.98
CA ASN A 500 8.34 -2.23 16.58
C ASN A 500 9.00 -1.83 15.25
N ASN A 501 8.22 -1.41 14.26
CA ASN A 501 8.75 -0.93 12.98
C ASN A 501 9.60 0.34 13.12
N GLU A 502 9.22 1.26 14.02
CA GLU A 502 10.03 2.44 14.34
C GLU A 502 11.36 2.05 15.01
N LYS A 503 11.33 1.09 15.95
CA LYS A 503 12.54 0.53 16.56
C LYS A 503 13.44 -0.15 15.54
N ASP A 504 12.89 -0.92 14.61
CA ASP A 504 13.63 -1.60 13.54
C ASP A 504 14.28 -0.59 12.58
N LYS A 505 13.57 0.49 12.23
CA LYS A 505 14.13 1.58 11.43
C LYS A 505 15.29 2.26 12.16
N HIS A 506 15.11 2.62 13.42
CA HIS A 506 16.17 3.23 14.23
C HIS A 506 17.38 2.29 14.41
N LEU A 507 17.15 0.98 14.56
CA LEU A 507 18.23 -0.01 14.62
C LEU A 507 19.00 -0.07 13.29
N LYS A 508 18.30 0.00 12.16
CA LYS A 508 18.93 0.05 10.83
C LYS A 508 19.78 1.30 10.65
N ASP A 509 19.26 2.47 11.02
CA ASP A 509 19.98 3.74 10.96
C ASP A 509 21.26 3.70 11.82
N LYS A 510 21.18 3.18 13.05
CA LYS A 510 22.36 2.97 13.92
C LYS A 510 23.38 2.01 13.34
N ASN A 511 22.94 0.94 12.66
CA ASN A 511 23.84 -0.01 12.01
C ASN A 511 24.56 0.63 10.80
N GLU A 512 23.89 1.52 10.06
CA GLU A 512 24.51 2.28 8.98
C GLU A 512 25.55 3.29 9.52
N GLU A 513 25.24 4.01 10.59
CA GLU A 513 26.19 4.88 11.29
C GLU A 513 27.40 4.10 11.79
N LEU A 514 27.19 2.92 12.39
CA LEU A 514 28.26 2.06 12.89
C LEU A 514 29.16 1.59 11.75
N LYS A 515 28.59 1.21 10.60
CA LYS A 515 29.36 0.83 9.41
C LYS A 515 30.16 2.01 8.82
N GLN A 516 29.61 3.21 8.83
CA GLN A 516 30.34 4.42 8.42
C GLN A 516 31.52 4.69 9.36
N LEU A 517 31.29 4.60 10.68
CA LEU A 517 32.33 4.78 11.69
C LEU A 517 33.43 3.73 11.54
N GLU A 518 33.08 2.46 11.31
CA GLU A 518 34.04 1.38 11.03
C GLU A 518 34.89 1.68 9.79
N ASN A 519 34.27 2.14 8.69
CA ASN A 519 35.00 2.55 7.49
C ASN A 519 35.93 3.74 7.76
N THR A 520 35.48 4.74 8.51
CA THR A 520 36.32 5.86 8.93
C THR A 520 37.51 5.37 9.74
N ILE A 521 37.29 4.51 10.75
CA ILE A 521 38.35 3.91 11.57
C ILE A 521 39.35 3.15 10.70
N GLN A 522 38.88 2.35 9.74
CA GLN A 522 39.76 1.60 8.83
C GLN A 522 40.58 2.52 7.90
N SER A 523 40.05 3.68 7.54
CA SER A 523 40.73 4.68 6.69
C SER A 523 41.72 5.57 7.43
N LEU A 524 41.73 5.57 8.76
CA LEU A 524 42.65 6.40 9.54
C LEU A 524 44.12 5.96 9.31
N PRO A 525 45.08 6.90 9.23
CA PRO A 525 46.50 6.60 9.02
C PRO A 525 47.15 5.73 10.10
N ILE A 526 46.44 5.47 11.21
CA ILE A 526 46.93 4.73 12.38
C ILE A 526 47.46 3.35 11.99
N LYS A 527 46.79 2.63 11.08
CA LYS A 527 47.26 1.29 10.64
C LYS A 527 48.55 1.37 9.83
N LYS A 528 48.74 2.43 9.03
CA LYS A 528 49.98 2.71 8.29
C LYS A 528 51.11 3.09 9.25
N GLN A 529 50.83 3.95 10.23
CA GLN A 529 51.78 4.35 11.27
C GLN A 529 52.22 3.17 12.14
N GLN A 530 51.30 2.26 12.52
CA GLN A 530 51.62 1.04 13.27
C GLN A 530 52.55 0.11 12.48
N LEU A 531 52.32 -0.04 11.17
CA LEU A 531 53.18 -0.86 10.31
C LEU A 531 54.59 -0.26 10.17
N GLU A 532 54.67 1.08 10.09
CA GLU A 532 55.94 1.80 10.02
C GLU A 532 56.74 1.68 11.33
N ILE A 533 56.07 1.79 12.49
CA ILE A 533 56.68 1.54 13.80
C ILE A 533 57.21 0.10 13.90
N PHE A 534 56.42 -0.90 13.49
CA PHE A 534 56.83 -2.31 13.51
C PHE A 534 58.06 -2.57 12.63
N ASN A 535 58.11 -1.97 11.43
CA ASN A 535 59.28 -2.07 10.55
C ASN A 535 60.53 -1.48 11.21
N LEU A 536 60.41 -0.31 11.85
CA LEU A 536 61.52 0.32 12.58
C LEU A 536 62.00 -0.53 13.77
N GLU A 537 61.09 -1.20 14.48
CA GLU A 537 61.43 -2.12 15.57
C GLU A 537 62.22 -3.35 15.08
N GLN A 538 61.82 -3.94 13.96
CA GLN A 538 62.56 -5.05 13.34
C GLN A 538 63.97 -4.63 12.91
N ASP A 539 64.10 -3.44 12.33
CA ASP A 539 65.40 -2.87 11.94
C ASP A 539 66.34 -2.70 13.14
N LEU A 540 65.80 -2.25 14.28
CA LEU A 540 66.54 -2.14 15.54
C LEU A 540 67.03 -3.50 16.05
N ILE A 541 66.19 -4.54 15.95
CA ILE A 541 66.54 -5.92 16.35
C ILE A 541 67.67 -6.46 15.46
N ASN A 542 67.57 -6.25 14.14
CA ASN A 542 68.59 -6.68 13.18
C ASN A 542 69.95 -6.03 13.48
N LYS A 543 69.97 -4.73 13.74
CA LYS A 543 71.20 -4.01 14.14
C LYS A 543 71.78 -4.57 15.44
N LYS A 544 70.97 -4.85 16.47
CA LYS A 544 71.42 -5.47 17.73
C LYS A 544 72.02 -6.87 17.52
N LEU A 545 71.45 -7.67 16.62
CA LEU A 545 71.96 -9.00 16.28
C LEU A 545 73.32 -8.92 15.58
N GLN A 546 73.49 -8.00 14.63
CA GLN A 546 74.78 -7.76 13.99
C GLN A 546 75.85 -7.37 15.02
N THR A 547 75.52 -6.49 15.97
CA THR A 547 76.41 -6.14 17.07
C THR A 547 76.78 -7.35 17.94
N LYS A 548 75.81 -8.22 18.28
CA LYS A 548 76.07 -9.47 19.03
C LYS A 548 76.98 -10.42 18.25
N GLN A 549 76.79 -10.56 16.94
CA GLN A 549 77.65 -11.39 16.09
C GLN A 549 79.08 -10.84 16.06
N LEU A 550 79.24 -9.52 16.02
CA LEU A 550 80.54 -8.86 16.12
C LEU A 550 81.23 -9.18 17.46
N PHE A 551 80.50 -9.08 18.57
CA PHE A 551 81.01 -9.48 19.90
C PHE A 551 81.37 -10.98 19.98
N LYS A 552 80.61 -11.85 19.31
CA LYS A 552 80.86 -13.30 19.31
C LYS A 552 82.09 -13.69 18.48
N LYS A 553 82.46 -12.90 17.46
CA LYS A 553 83.71 -13.07 16.70
C LYS A 553 84.97 -12.73 17.52
N LEU A 554 84.83 -12.03 18.66
CA LEU A 554 85.95 -11.56 19.50
C LEU A 554 86.36 -12.52 20.65
N ASP A 555 85.96 -13.80 20.59
CA ASP A 555 86.37 -14.97 21.42
C ASP A 555 86.99 -14.72 22.82
N TYR A 556 86.19 -14.30 23.81
CA TYR A 556 86.60 -14.10 25.21
C TYR A 556 86.28 -15.31 26.09
N LYS A 557 86.84 -16.47 25.74
CA LYS A 557 86.62 -17.75 26.43
C LYS A 557 87.82 -18.12 27.31
N MET A 558 88.13 -17.34 28.34
CA MET A 558 89.00 -17.83 29.43
C MET A 558 88.80 -16.99 30.69
N PHE A 559 88.11 -17.59 31.68
CA PHE A 559 88.29 -17.46 33.13
C PHE A 559 86.95 -17.81 33.81
N ILE A 560 87.02 -18.67 34.84
CA ILE A 560 85.98 -19.01 35.83
C ILE A 560 85.10 -20.24 35.50
N SER A 561 85.69 -21.43 35.58
CA SER A 561 85.23 -22.50 36.49
C SER A 561 86.41 -22.71 37.47
N ASP A 562 86.30 -22.84 38.79
CA ASP A 562 85.31 -23.48 39.65
C ASP A 562 85.10 -22.67 40.94
N MET A 563 83.87 -22.49 41.38
CA MET A 563 83.57 -22.21 42.80
C MET A 563 82.18 -22.78 43.08
N VAL A 564 82.19 -24.03 43.53
CA VAL A 564 81.04 -24.77 44.04
C VAL A 564 80.57 -24.11 45.33
N VAL A 565 79.28 -23.82 45.45
CA VAL A 565 78.67 -23.38 46.72
C VAL A 565 78.66 -24.58 47.67
N ILE A 566 79.56 -24.53 48.65
CA ILE A 566 79.68 -25.46 49.79
C ILE A 566 78.69 -25.00 50.88
N TYR A 567 77.91 -25.93 51.44
CA TYR A 567 77.15 -25.72 52.68
C TYR A 567 78.16 -25.47 53.82
N PRO A 568 78.20 -24.27 54.43
CA PRO A 568 79.22 -23.96 55.43
C PRO A 568 78.91 -24.68 56.75
N ASN A 569 79.83 -25.55 57.19
CA ASN A 569 79.68 -26.32 58.43
C ASN A 569 80.30 -25.60 59.65
N SER A 570 80.82 -24.38 59.48
CA SER A 570 81.42 -23.57 60.55
C SER A 570 81.11 -22.07 60.42
N ALA A 571 81.17 -21.33 61.53
CA ALA A 571 80.99 -19.88 61.53
C ALA A 571 82.04 -19.18 60.66
N LYS A 572 83.28 -19.68 60.66
CA LYS A 572 84.36 -19.16 59.80
C LYS A 572 84.00 -19.20 58.32
N GLN A 573 83.51 -20.34 57.81
CA GLN A 573 83.10 -20.47 56.41
C GLN A 573 81.91 -19.57 56.05
N LYS A 574 80.97 -19.41 56.99
CA LYS A 574 79.81 -18.53 56.80
C LYS A 574 80.21 -17.05 56.66
N ILE A 575 81.25 -16.61 57.38
CA ILE A 575 81.83 -15.26 57.25
C ILE A 575 82.59 -15.11 55.93
N GLN A 576 83.39 -16.10 55.53
CA GLN A 576 84.14 -16.05 54.27
C GLN A 576 83.25 -16.09 53.03
N ASN A 577 82.03 -16.63 53.15
CA ASN A 577 81.02 -16.60 52.09
C ASN A 577 80.29 -15.24 51.96
N GLN A 578 80.53 -14.27 52.84
CA GLN A 578 79.93 -12.95 52.74
C GLN A 578 80.50 -12.16 51.55
N LEU A 579 79.66 -11.30 50.97
CA LEU A 579 80.02 -10.53 49.78
C LEU A 579 81.27 -9.67 49.98
N SER A 580 81.42 -9.05 51.14
CA SER A 580 82.61 -8.28 51.54
C SER A 580 83.88 -9.11 51.43
N TYR A 581 83.90 -10.33 52.00
CA TYR A 581 85.08 -11.19 51.90
C TYR A 581 85.38 -11.58 50.45
N LYS A 582 84.37 -12.02 49.68
CA LYS A 582 84.52 -12.40 48.26
C LYS A 582 85.07 -11.24 47.41
N LEU A 583 84.57 -10.04 47.61
CA LEU A 583 85.03 -8.85 46.89
C LEU A 583 86.45 -8.45 47.29
N GLY A 584 86.76 -8.43 48.59
CA GLY A 584 88.11 -8.11 49.06
C GLY A 584 89.14 -9.11 48.56
N GLN A 585 88.79 -10.40 48.54
CA GLN A 585 89.64 -11.45 47.98
C GLN A 585 89.88 -11.23 46.47
N ALA A 586 88.83 -10.90 45.72
CA ALA A 586 88.94 -10.58 44.30
C ALA A 586 89.78 -9.33 44.02
N MET A 587 89.67 -8.29 44.86
CA MET A 587 90.52 -7.10 44.77
C MET A 587 91.99 -7.45 45.01
N ILE A 588 92.29 -8.23 46.05
CA ILE A 588 93.67 -8.66 46.34
C ILE A 588 94.24 -9.46 45.17
N ILE A 589 93.49 -10.44 44.65
CA ILE A 589 93.95 -11.31 43.55
C ILE A 589 94.17 -10.48 42.27
N ASN A 590 93.20 -9.66 41.88
CA ASN A 590 93.28 -8.90 40.63
C ASN A 590 94.23 -7.70 40.69
N SER A 591 94.55 -7.17 41.89
CA SER A 591 95.50 -6.06 42.04
C SER A 591 96.96 -6.45 41.80
N LYS A 592 97.26 -7.73 41.58
CA LYS A 592 98.63 -8.23 41.37
C LYS A 592 99.16 -8.04 39.94
N SER A 593 98.33 -7.62 38.97
CA SER A 593 98.78 -7.37 37.60
C SER A 593 97.99 -6.24 36.92
N LEU A 594 98.58 -5.60 35.92
CA LEU A 594 97.94 -4.53 35.15
C LEU A 594 96.68 -5.01 34.44
N LEU A 595 96.74 -6.18 33.80
CA LEU A 595 95.56 -6.77 33.14
C LEU A 595 94.48 -7.15 34.16
N GLY A 596 94.90 -7.61 35.35
CA GLY A 596 94.02 -7.83 36.49
C GLY A 596 93.30 -6.55 36.93
N TYR A 597 94.00 -5.41 36.98
CA TYR A 597 93.41 -4.12 37.34
C TYR A 597 92.37 -3.66 36.31
N LEU A 598 92.66 -3.79 35.01
CA LEU A 598 91.72 -3.39 33.95
C LEU A 598 90.44 -4.23 33.94
N ARG A 599 90.55 -5.54 34.21
CA ARG A 599 89.37 -6.42 34.30
C ARG A 599 88.66 -6.37 35.66
N MET A 600 89.27 -5.76 36.67
CA MET A 600 88.78 -5.76 38.06
C MET A 600 87.34 -5.25 38.19
N PRO A 601 86.92 -4.14 37.55
CA PRO A 601 85.53 -3.67 37.65
C PRO A 601 84.50 -4.72 37.19
N PHE A 602 84.80 -5.44 36.10
CA PHE A 602 83.92 -6.49 35.56
C PHE A 602 83.87 -7.70 36.49
N VAL A 603 85.01 -8.14 37.03
CA VAL A 603 85.07 -9.24 37.99
C VAL A 603 84.29 -8.91 39.27
N LEU A 604 84.43 -7.68 39.79
CA LEU A 604 83.72 -7.24 40.99
C LEU A 604 82.20 -7.14 40.74
N SER A 605 81.79 -6.63 39.58
CA SER A 605 80.36 -6.61 39.18
C SER A 605 79.81 -8.04 39.10
N TYR A 606 80.52 -8.94 38.44
CA TYR A 606 80.11 -10.34 38.30
C TYR A 606 79.99 -11.06 39.65
N ILE A 607 80.95 -10.89 40.57
CA ILE A 607 80.89 -11.48 41.91
C ILE A 607 79.68 -10.95 42.69
N LYS A 608 79.40 -9.65 42.60
CA LYS A 608 78.24 -9.02 43.23
C LYS A 608 76.94 -9.60 42.69
N ASP A 609 76.80 -9.67 41.37
CA ASP A 609 75.59 -10.18 40.73
C ASP A 609 75.38 -11.66 41.03
N LYS A 610 76.43 -12.48 40.91
CA LYS A 610 76.38 -13.91 41.24
C LYS A 610 76.04 -14.14 42.70
N HIS A 611 76.63 -13.38 43.64
CA HIS A 611 76.27 -13.48 45.06
C HIS A 611 74.79 -13.11 45.30
N HIS A 612 74.27 -12.07 44.64
CA HIS A 612 72.85 -11.72 44.75
C HIS A 612 71.92 -12.80 44.18
N GLN A 613 72.31 -13.46 43.09
CA GLN A 613 71.57 -14.59 42.55
C GLN A 613 71.59 -15.79 43.51
N GLU A 614 72.77 -16.14 44.05
CA GLU A 614 72.92 -17.20 45.07
C GLU A 614 72.01 -16.91 46.29
N GLN A 615 71.96 -15.66 46.74
CA GLN A 615 71.08 -15.25 47.85
C GLN A 615 69.59 -15.31 47.49
N LYS A 616 69.19 -14.98 46.26
CA LYS A 616 67.80 -15.12 45.80
C LYS A 616 67.38 -16.59 45.75
N ILE A 617 68.21 -17.43 45.15
CA ILE A 617 67.97 -18.88 45.07
C ILE A 617 67.89 -19.47 46.49
N TYR A 618 68.77 -19.07 47.39
CA TYR A 618 68.71 -19.50 48.79
C TYR A 618 67.43 -19.03 49.49
N LYS A 619 67.03 -17.76 49.31
CA LYS A 619 65.76 -17.22 49.85
C LYS A 619 64.53 -17.95 49.32
N GLU A 620 64.55 -18.38 48.06
CA GLU A 620 63.48 -19.20 47.48
C GLU A 620 63.48 -20.62 48.05
N LYS A 621 64.65 -21.23 48.25
CA LYS A 621 64.76 -22.55 48.88
C LYS A 621 64.22 -22.55 50.31
N ILE A 622 64.59 -21.57 51.14
CA ILE A 622 64.06 -21.46 52.51
C ILE A 622 62.57 -21.08 52.57
N LYS A 623 62.06 -20.36 51.55
CA LYS A 623 60.61 -20.11 51.43
C LYS A 623 59.83 -21.39 51.12
N LYS A 624 60.42 -22.30 50.36
CA LYS A 624 59.82 -23.61 50.04
C LYS A 624 59.95 -24.59 51.19
N ASP A 625 61.08 -24.56 51.90
CA ASP A 625 61.36 -25.42 53.05
C ASP A 625 62.12 -24.64 54.15
N PRO A 626 61.41 -24.19 55.19
CA PRO A 626 62.01 -23.45 56.30
C PRO A 626 63.10 -24.22 57.06
N SER A 627 63.13 -25.56 56.98
CA SER A 627 64.14 -26.37 57.68
C SER A 627 65.56 -26.20 57.11
N LEU A 628 65.67 -25.69 55.88
CA LEU A 628 66.94 -25.40 55.22
C LEU A 628 67.57 -24.07 55.69
N ALA A 629 66.92 -23.33 56.58
CA ALA A 629 67.46 -22.07 57.10
C ALA A 629 68.69 -22.33 57.99
N PHE A 630 69.84 -21.78 57.59
CA PHE A 630 71.05 -21.86 58.39
C PHE A 630 70.83 -21.28 59.79
N PRO A 631 71.32 -21.96 60.86
CA PRO A 631 71.17 -21.46 62.21
C PRO A 631 71.94 -20.14 62.40
N PRO A 632 71.59 -19.31 63.40
CA PRO A 632 72.29 -18.05 63.66
C PRO A 632 73.81 -18.22 63.77
N LEU A 633 74.58 -17.20 63.40
CA LEU A 633 76.05 -17.34 63.35
C LEU A 633 76.64 -17.67 64.74
N GLU A 634 75.96 -17.21 65.78
CA GLU A 634 76.28 -17.34 67.21
C GLU A 634 76.11 -18.77 67.73
N SER A 635 75.30 -19.60 67.06
CA SER A 635 75.01 -20.96 67.51
C SER A 635 76.10 -21.97 67.12
N TYR A 636 77.08 -21.56 66.30
CA TYR A 636 78.17 -22.43 65.88
C TYR A 636 79.26 -22.49 66.96
N PRO A 637 79.82 -23.67 67.29
CA PRO A 637 80.82 -23.80 68.34
C PRO A 637 82.08 -22.93 68.14
N ASP A 638 82.47 -22.65 66.89
CA ASP A 638 83.65 -21.84 66.53
C ASP A 638 83.37 -20.32 66.46
N TYR A 639 82.18 -19.85 66.86
CA TYR A 639 81.74 -18.47 66.64
C TYR A 639 82.71 -17.40 67.18
N GLN A 640 83.19 -17.55 68.42
CA GLN A 640 84.09 -16.56 69.04
C GLN A 640 85.43 -16.44 68.30
N GLU A 641 85.93 -17.55 67.75
CA GLU A 641 87.15 -17.53 66.95
C GLU A 641 86.89 -16.95 65.55
N ALA A 642 85.75 -17.29 64.94
CA ALA A 642 85.35 -16.83 63.62
C ALA A 642 85.15 -15.31 63.53
N LEU A 643 84.80 -14.62 64.63
CA LEU A 643 84.69 -13.16 64.66
C LEU A 643 85.98 -12.44 64.25
N LYS A 644 87.15 -13.03 64.52
CA LYS A 644 88.44 -12.48 64.08
C LYS A 644 88.58 -12.39 62.55
N GLU A 645 87.82 -13.18 61.79
CA GLU A 645 87.81 -13.12 60.31
C GLU A 645 87.18 -11.82 59.78
N LYS A 646 86.24 -11.20 60.51
CA LYS A 646 85.66 -9.91 60.11
C LYS A 646 86.64 -8.75 60.30
N GLU A 647 87.63 -8.91 61.16
CA GLU A 647 88.68 -7.92 61.38
C GLU A 647 89.86 -8.08 60.41
N CYS A 648 89.91 -9.17 59.64
CA CYS A 648 90.99 -9.41 58.69
C CYS A 648 90.97 -8.39 57.54
N PHE A 649 92.15 -8.16 56.95
CA PHE A 649 92.31 -7.20 55.87
C PHE A 649 91.42 -7.50 54.66
N THR A 650 91.29 -8.77 54.26
CA THR A 650 90.46 -9.19 53.13
C THR A 650 89.01 -8.74 53.31
N TYR A 651 88.44 -9.01 54.49
CA TYR A 651 87.05 -8.65 54.78
C TYR A 651 86.87 -7.11 54.80
N ARG A 652 87.73 -6.40 55.53
CA ARG A 652 87.68 -4.93 55.64
C ARG A 652 87.87 -4.24 54.29
N LEU A 653 88.72 -4.78 53.42
CA LEU A 653 88.94 -4.25 52.08
C LEU A 653 87.67 -4.29 51.21
N GLY A 654 87.00 -5.44 51.17
CA GLY A 654 85.78 -5.55 50.38
C GLY A 654 84.60 -4.79 51.00
N GLN A 655 84.57 -4.63 52.33
CA GLN A 655 83.61 -3.75 52.98
C GLN A 655 83.80 -2.29 52.57
N ALA A 656 85.04 -1.78 52.57
CA ALA A 656 85.33 -0.43 52.12
C ALA A 656 84.88 -0.20 50.67
N LEU A 657 85.04 -1.20 49.79
CA LEU A 657 84.52 -1.12 48.41
C LEU A 657 83.00 -1.00 48.35
N LEU A 658 82.27 -1.77 49.18
CA LEU A 658 80.81 -1.72 49.22
C LEU A 658 80.31 -0.35 49.72
N GLU A 659 80.96 0.22 50.73
CA GLU A 659 80.66 1.56 51.24
C GLU A 659 80.93 2.63 50.18
N ALA A 660 82.08 2.57 49.53
CA ALA A 660 82.42 3.47 48.42
C ALA A 660 81.39 3.41 47.29
N SER A 661 80.87 2.22 47.00
CA SER A 661 79.84 2.02 45.96
C SER A 661 78.48 2.60 46.35
N LYS A 662 78.12 2.66 47.64
CA LYS A 662 76.89 3.31 48.11
C LYS A 662 76.98 4.83 48.03
N GLU A 663 78.16 5.39 48.25
CA GLU A 663 78.41 6.84 48.20
C GLU A 663 79.10 7.29 46.90
N TRP A 664 78.94 6.54 45.81
CA TRP A 664 79.68 6.81 44.58
C TRP A 664 79.47 8.25 44.07
N TYR A 665 78.25 8.79 44.19
CA TYR A 665 77.88 10.16 43.80
C TYR A 665 78.47 11.25 44.72
N LYS A 666 78.98 10.88 45.91
CA LYS A 666 79.70 11.77 46.84
C LYS A 666 81.23 11.58 46.76
N GLY A 667 81.73 10.98 45.68
CA GLY A 667 83.15 10.68 45.50
C GLY A 667 83.65 9.48 46.32
N GLY A 668 82.77 8.54 46.70
CA GLY A 668 83.10 7.39 47.54
C GLY A 668 84.31 6.56 47.05
N TYR A 669 84.49 6.40 45.74
CA TYR A 669 85.66 5.69 45.18
C TYR A 669 86.99 6.45 45.36
N ILE A 670 86.97 7.79 45.48
CA ILE A 670 88.18 8.55 45.83
C ILE A 670 88.55 8.26 47.29
N LYS A 671 87.56 8.28 48.21
CA LYS A 671 87.76 7.91 49.62
C LYS A 671 88.30 6.49 49.77
N LEU A 672 87.82 5.55 48.94
CA LEU A 672 88.30 4.16 48.93
C LEU A 672 89.82 4.06 48.75
N LEU A 673 90.42 4.88 47.89
CA LEU A 673 91.87 4.85 47.68
C LEU A 673 92.65 5.22 48.95
N PHE A 674 92.12 6.15 49.76
CA PHE A 674 92.71 6.52 51.05
C PHE A 674 92.52 5.42 52.10
N GLU A 675 91.34 4.81 52.18
CA GLU A 675 91.09 3.69 53.10
C GLU A 675 91.96 2.47 52.79
N ILE A 676 92.15 2.14 51.51
CA ILE A 676 93.06 1.05 51.12
C ILE A 676 94.49 1.33 51.60
N ARG A 677 94.97 2.58 51.52
CA ARG A 677 96.30 2.96 52.02
C ARG A 677 96.39 2.82 53.54
N LYS A 678 95.36 3.26 54.27
CA LYS A 678 95.28 3.14 55.74
C LYS A 678 95.28 1.66 56.19
N LEU A 679 94.43 0.83 55.60
CA LEU A 679 94.36 -0.61 55.90
C LEU A 679 95.69 -1.33 55.62
N LYS A 680 96.40 -0.97 54.54
CA LYS A 680 97.73 -1.54 54.25
C LYS A 680 98.77 -1.15 55.29
N LYS A 681 98.70 0.06 55.86
CA LYS A 681 99.61 0.55 56.91
C LYS A 681 99.39 -0.20 58.24
N GLU A 682 98.13 -0.38 58.64
CA GLU A 682 97.75 -1.11 59.85
C GLU A 682 98.27 -2.57 59.87
N ILE A 683 98.30 -3.26 58.71
CA ILE A 683 98.90 -4.61 58.63
C ILE A 683 100.41 -4.57 58.84
N LYS A 684 101.09 -3.56 58.28
CA LYS A 684 102.54 -3.46 58.34
C LYS A 684 103.04 -3.13 59.75
N GLU A 685 102.21 -2.48 60.56
CA GLU A 685 102.48 -2.17 61.97
C GLU A 685 102.09 -3.32 62.94
N LYS A 686 101.26 -4.28 62.48
CA LYS A 686 100.85 -5.49 63.24
C LYS A 686 101.64 -6.76 62.92
N LYS A 687 102.62 -6.68 62.01
CA LYS A 687 103.62 -7.73 61.73
C LYS A 687 104.94 -7.31 62.36
#